data_AF-A0A952UVV0-F1
#
_entry.id   AF-A0A952UVV0-F1
#
_cell.length_a   1.000
_cell.length_b   1.000
_cell.length_c   1.000
_cell.angle_alpha   90.00
_cell.angle_beta   90.00
_cell.angle_gamma   90.00
#
_symmetry.space_group_name_H-M   'P 1'
#
loop_
_entity.id
_entity.type
_entity.pdbx_description
1 polymer ?
#
loop_
_entity_poly.entity_id
_entity_poly.type
_entity_poly.pdbx_seq_one_letter_code
_entity_poly.pdbx_strand_id
1 'polypeptide(L)'
;MKKTTRAALVRVRALLEPRRLDGEAIAQALEGQGAPLTLLVAIAYARRGELQAAKRYVRAALESPVATTAEDSLVRLVAGLVSFVTEEHRLSLELLRSAAELAPSSRGRLLYLAQERASFLGWDDDQLEILQLATEHGVATPRAHLLAAQVHARRRQWAAALERVDQALVSYPNFASPLMERARLCLELGDGDACLASLDQALTTEGRAYAFQMEAAGLTRRLGRLDRAQHHLLRAQEVEGTSLAPRVALAELSALRGELEQAAAQARECLASDPSCADAQRVLDALNDSRGDIERLRARLIGAAPREPSGALAPRGSGGQRAKSALSGAPAAPWDAAQELERAHSLLGVGMGWDVLRTSRGEGSWGVSAPREAPRRSLSEAEIAAFVRDGYVRVSGCFDEAFARVVRAEVEARVQQSPARWVKHAERGAPARFTSEDPSTWTMPIMIIDGARTFSLPDRFPRAWGAICELLGGPERVASRQITDYMNLNLCAGREDGFKPPTLASSAWHVDDPSSLSDLRGIVNGLVLIVLFDRVAAGAGGTLVLPGSVADVVHFLVESEPGRDLTQPEVRQELAARSSQVVELTGEVGDFFLLHPLLLHSAAPNPSGRIRWMANPTLYLKQPLRARPATGYEPSPVELAVWRALEPPGGALSRADQVHSNGRSQPLSFIEAAAVTRSSC
;
A
#
# COMPACT_ATOMS: atom_id res chain seq x y z
N MET A 1 9.51 32.39 -11.49
CA MET A 1 8.68 32.63 -12.70
C MET A 1 8.85 34.07 -13.19
N LYS A 2 9.10 34.28 -14.49
CA LYS A 2 9.12 35.63 -15.09
C LYS A 2 7.70 36.24 -15.03
N LYS A 3 7.57 37.56 -14.86
CA LYS A 3 6.26 38.27 -14.79
C LYS A 3 5.34 37.96 -15.99
N THR A 4 5.93 37.72 -17.16
CA THR A 4 5.24 37.35 -18.40
C THR A 4 4.54 36.00 -18.32
N THR A 5 5.19 34.97 -17.76
CA THR A 5 4.63 33.62 -17.60
C THR A 5 3.43 33.61 -16.64
N ARG A 6 3.47 34.41 -15.57
CA ARG A 6 2.35 34.55 -14.62
C ARG A 6 1.13 35.21 -15.25
N ALA A 7 1.34 36.19 -16.12
CA ALA A 7 0.25 36.86 -16.83
C ALA A 7 -0.41 35.93 -17.87
N ALA A 8 0.39 35.15 -18.61
CA ALA A 8 -0.11 34.13 -19.52
C ALA A 8 -0.89 33.02 -18.78
N LEU A 9 -0.41 32.61 -17.61
CA LEU A 9 -1.09 31.70 -16.67
C LEU A 9 -2.54 32.12 -16.41
N VAL A 10 -2.72 33.38 -16.00
CA VAL A 10 -4.02 33.93 -15.60
C VAL A 10 -4.95 34.01 -16.81
N ARG A 11 -4.41 34.40 -17.98
CA ARG A 11 -5.17 34.43 -19.24
C ARG A 11 -5.61 33.04 -19.67
N VAL A 12 -4.69 32.08 -19.73
CA VAL A 12 -5.00 30.69 -20.07
C VAL A 12 -6.02 30.12 -19.10
N ARG A 13 -5.85 30.32 -17.78
CA ARG A 13 -6.83 29.90 -16.77
C ARG A 13 -8.24 30.41 -17.06
N ALA A 14 -8.39 31.71 -17.32
CA ALA A 14 -9.68 32.31 -17.60
C ALA A 14 -10.32 31.72 -18.87
N LEU A 15 -9.50 31.31 -19.85
CA LEU A 15 -9.95 30.62 -21.06
C LEU A 15 -10.31 29.14 -20.82
N LEU A 16 -9.75 28.50 -19.77
CA LEU A 16 -10.02 27.11 -19.41
C LEU A 16 -11.34 26.92 -18.61
N GLU A 17 -12.04 27.99 -18.24
CA GLU A 17 -13.28 27.98 -17.46
C GLU A 17 -14.52 27.41 -18.23
N PRO A 18 -15.65 27.11 -17.55
CA PRO A 18 -16.64 26.13 -18.02
C PRO A 18 -17.49 26.46 -19.25
N ARG A 19 -17.32 27.62 -19.92
CA ARG A 19 -18.30 28.06 -20.95
C ARG A 19 -17.85 28.01 -22.42
N ARG A 20 -16.56 27.88 -22.76
CA ARG A 20 -16.03 27.38 -24.06
C ARG A 20 -14.51 27.58 -24.11
N LEU A 21 -13.77 26.59 -24.62
CA LEU A 21 -12.36 26.74 -24.96
C LEU A 21 -12.26 27.37 -26.35
N ASP A 22 -11.96 28.65 -26.44
CA ASP A 22 -11.67 29.31 -27.71
C ASP A 22 -10.22 28.98 -28.10
N GLY A 23 -10.06 28.06 -29.06
CA GLY A 23 -8.74 27.60 -29.48
C GLY A 23 -7.86 28.69 -30.08
N GLU A 24 -8.44 29.73 -30.68
CA GLU A 24 -7.70 30.85 -31.26
C GLU A 24 -7.21 31.80 -30.15
N ALA A 25 -8.08 32.13 -29.20
CA ALA A 25 -7.72 32.92 -28.02
C ALA A 25 -6.67 32.20 -27.15
N ILE A 26 -6.76 30.88 -27.02
CA ILE A 26 -5.76 30.06 -26.31
C ILE A 26 -4.43 30.05 -27.06
N ALA A 27 -4.44 29.86 -28.38
CA ALA A 27 -3.22 29.90 -29.19
C ALA A 27 -2.51 31.26 -29.07
N GLN A 28 -3.26 32.36 -29.13
CA GLN A 28 -2.73 33.71 -28.92
C GLN A 28 -2.20 33.92 -27.50
N ALA A 29 -2.86 33.37 -26.47
CA ALA A 29 -2.40 33.45 -25.08
C ALA A 29 -1.12 32.62 -24.82
N LEU A 30 -0.87 31.60 -25.63
CA LEU A 30 0.32 30.75 -25.58
C LEU A 30 1.49 31.27 -26.42
N GLU A 31 1.31 32.32 -27.23
CA GLU A 31 2.37 32.88 -28.05
C GLU A 31 3.55 33.36 -27.18
N GLY A 32 4.76 32.84 -27.47
CA GLY A 32 5.97 33.09 -26.69
C GLY A 32 6.01 32.45 -25.29
N GLN A 33 5.11 31.51 -24.99
CA GLN A 33 5.11 30.75 -23.73
C GLN A 33 5.85 29.41 -23.87
N GLY A 34 6.31 28.85 -22.74
CA GLY A 34 7.09 27.61 -22.71
C GLY A 34 6.24 26.33 -22.79
N ALA A 35 6.88 25.23 -23.19
CA ALA A 35 6.28 23.90 -23.35
C ALA A 35 5.37 23.42 -22.20
N PRO A 36 5.70 23.64 -20.91
CA PRO A 36 4.85 23.19 -19.81
C PRO A 36 3.45 23.83 -19.79
N LEU A 37 3.31 25.10 -20.18
CA LEU A 37 2.01 25.77 -20.22
C LEU A 37 1.14 25.22 -21.35
N THR A 38 1.76 24.90 -22.49
CA THR A 38 1.10 24.27 -23.62
C THR A 38 0.59 22.87 -23.26
N LEU A 39 1.32 22.09 -22.46
CA LEU A 39 0.88 20.78 -21.97
C LEU A 39 -0.30 20.86 -20.98
N LEU A 40 -0.41 21.92 -20.18
CA LEU A 40 -1.59 22.13 -19.32
C LEU A 40 -2.87 22.31 -20.14
N VAL A 41 -2.77 23.03 -21.27
CA VAL A 41 -3.87 23.16 -22.22
C VAL A 41 -4.21 21.81 -22.83
N ALA A 42 -3.21 21.00 -23.20
CA ALA A 42 -3.44 19.64 -23.69
C ALA A 42 -4.20 18.77 -22.68
N ILE A 43 -3.82 18.80 -21.40
CA ILE A 43 -4.50 18.07 -20.32
C ILE A 43 -5.96 18.54 -20.17
N ALA A 44 -6.22 19.85 -20.26
CA ALA A 44 -7.56 20.39 -20.13
C ALA A 44 -8.49 19.93 -21.27
N TYR A 45 -7.99 19.91 -22.51
CA TYR A 45 -8.73 19.34 -23.65
C TYR A 45 -8.94 17.83 -23.49
N ALA A 46 -7.92 17.08 -23.04
CA ALA A 46 -8.03 15.64 -22.81
C ALA A 46 -9.09 15.29 -21.75
N ARG A 47 -9.16 16.05 -20.64
CA ARG A 47 -10.18 15.87 -19.58
C ARG A 47 -11.62 16.08 -20.09
N ARG A 48 -11.81 16.87 -21.14
CA ARG A 48 -13.11 17.11 -21.78
C ARG A 48 -13.44 16.12 -22.90
N GLY A 49 -12.54 15.17 -23.19
CA GLY A 49 -12.67 14.24 -24.31
C GLY A 49 -12.36 14.84 -25.68
N GLU A 50 -11.84 16.07 -25.73
CA GLU A 50 -11.47 16.77 -26.97
C GLU A 50 -10.08 16.35 -27.45
N LEU A 51 -9.93 15.07 -27.78
CA LEU A 51 -8.61 14.43 -27.98
C LEU A 51 -7.79 15.06 -29.10
N GLN A 52 -8.41 15.47 -30.23
CA GLN A 52 -7.67 16.07 -31.35
C GLN A 52 -7.02 17.41 -30.98
N ALA A 53 -7.72 18.22 -30.17
CA ALA A 53 -7.15 19.46 -29.64
C ALA A 53 -5.99 19.14 -28.69
N ALA A 54 -6.16 18.17 -27.78
CA ALA A 54 -5.10 17.73 -26.88
C ALA A 54 -3.83 17.31 -27.63
N LYS A 55 -3.96 16.47 -28.68
CA LYS A 55 -2.83 16.03 -29.54
C LYS A 55 -2.10 17.20 -30.18
N ARG A 56 -2.84 18.18 -30.70
CA ARG A 56 -2.27 19.40 -31.31
C ARG A 56 -1.40 20.16 -30.31
N TYR A 57 -1.87 20.33 -29.07
CA TYR A 57 -1.11 21.02 -28.03
C TYR A 57 0.05 20.18 -27.48
N VAL A 58 -0.02 18.85 -27.47
CA VAL A 58 1.14 18.00 -27.19
C VAL A 58 2.26 18.23 -28.22
N ARG A 59 1.95 18.20 -29.52
CA ARG A 59 2.95 18.45 -30.58
C ARG A 59 3.53 19.85 -30.49
N ALA A 60 2.70 20.87 -30.30
CA ALA A 60 3.15 22.24 -30.12
C ALA A 60 4.08 22.40 -28.90
N ALA A 61 3.84 21.65 -27.82
CA ALA A 61 4.73 21.65 -26.66
C ALA A 61 6.09 21.01 -26.95
N LEU A 62 6.12 19.93 -27.76
CA LEU A 62 7.37 19.26 -28.16
C LEU A 62 8.20 20.09 -29.15
N GLU A 63 7.56 20.94 -29.94
CA GLU A 63 8.23 21.88 -30.87
C GLU A 63 8.70 23.17 -30.16
N SER A 64 8.23 23.41 -28.94
CA SER A 64 8.58 24.61 -28.18
C SER A 64 10.01 24.53 -27.63
N PRO A 65 10.79 25.63 -27.67
CA PRO A 65 12.14 25.64 -27.12
C PRO A 65 12.11 25.40 -25.60
N VAL A 66 12.92 24.45 -25.15
CA VAL A 66 13.11 24.09 -23.73
C VAL A 66 14.44 24.61 -23.22
N ALA A 67 14.48 25.11 -21.99
CA ALA A 67 15.64 25.83 -21.46
C ALA A 67 16.70 24.91 -20.84
N THR A 68 16.32 23.71 -20.39
CA THR A 68 17.22 22.76 -19.74
C THR A 68 16.87 21.31 -20.10
N THR A 69 17.86 20.41 -20.01
CA THR A 69 17.66 18.96 -20.18
C THR A 69 16.65 18.38 -19.20
N ALA A 70 16.59 18.91 -17.97
CA ALA A 70 15.62 18.50 -16.95
C ALA A 70 14.19 18.95 -17.32
N GLU A 71 14.04 20.14 -17.89
CA GLU A 71 12.76 20.62 -18.41
C GLU A 71 12.31 19.80 -19.63
N ASP A 72 13.23 19.47 -20.55
CA ASP A 72 12.93 18.60 -21.70
C ASP A 72 12.49 17.20 -21.24
N SER A 73 13.19 16.60 -20.26
CA SER A 73 12.77 15.32 -19.66
C SER A 73 11.35 15.38 -19.08
N LEU A 74 11.01 16.46 -18.37
CA LEU A 74 9.67 16.67 -17.81
C LEU A 74 8.61 16.85 -18.90
N VAL A 75 8.90 17.66 -19.92
CA VAL A 75 8.02 17.88 -21.08
C VAL A 75 7.72 16.57 -21.77
N ARG A 76 8.75 15.74 -22.04
CA ARG A 76 8.59 14.43 -22.67
C ARG A 76 7.83 13.45 -21.78
N LEU A 77 8.09 13.42 -20.47
CA LEU A 77 7.32 12.59 -19.54
C LEU A 77 5.82 12.94 -19.60
N VAL A 78 5.48 14.22 -19.45
CA VAL A 78 4.08 14.66 -19.40
C VAL A 78 3.40 14.54 -20.75
N ALA A 79 4.07 14.90 -21.84
CA ALA A 79 3.60 14.65 -23.19
C ALA A 79 3.34 13.16 -23.41
N GLY A 80 4.23 12.28 -22.94
CA GLY A 80 4.08 10.83 -23.03
C GLY A 80 2.83 10.32 -22.28
N LEU A 81 2.55 10.85 -21.10
CA LEU A 81 1.34 10.52 -20.33
C LEU A 81 0.06 10.97 -21.05
N VAL A 82 0.03 12.21 -21.55
CA VAL A 82 -1.13 12.74 -22.29
C VAL A 82 -1.31 11.98 -23.61
N SER A 83 -0.23 11.70 -24.33
CA SER A 83 -0.26 10.92 -25.57
C SER A 83 -0.86 9.53 -25.36
N PHE A 84 -0.59 8.89 -24.22
CA PHE A 84 -1.21 7.60 -23.89
C PHE A 84 -2.75 7.73 -23.77
N VAL A 85 -3.22 8.78 -23.08
CA VAL A 85 -4.66 9.06 -22.91
C VAL A 85 -5.33 9.41 -24.21
N THR A 86 -4.63 10.12 -25.10
CA THR A 86 -5.14 10.47 -26.41
C THR A 86 -4.97 9.36 -27.45
N GLU A 87 -4.59 8.14 -27.05
CA GLU A 87 -4.42 6.97 -27.92
C GLU A 87 -3.26 7.10 -28.94
N GLU A 88 -2.30 8.00 -28.69
CA GLU A 88 -1.03 8.08 -29.43
C GLU A 88 0.03 7.19 -28.73
N HIS A 89 -0.26 5.90 -28.65
CA HIS A 89 0.50 4.95 -27.83
C HIS A 89 1.97 4.78 -28.25
N ARG A 90 2.29 4.84 -29.55
CA ARG A 90 3.68 4.77 -30.04
C ARG A 90 4.49 5.98 -29.57
N LEU A 91 3.94 7.17 -29.81
CA LEU A 91 4.52 8.43 -29.36
C LEU A 91 4.69 8.45 -27.84
N SER A 92 3.71 7.93 -27.08
CA SER A 92 3.82 7.80 -25.62
C SER A 92 5.07 7.04 -25.19
N LEU A 93 5.31 5.85 -25.75
CA LEU A 93 6.47 5.04 -25.39
C LEU A 93 7.80 5.71 -25.79
N GLU A 94 7.86 6.29 -26.99
CA GLU A 94 9.03 7.02 -27.47
C GLU A 94 9.39 8.18 -26.53
N LEU A 95 8.39 8.97 -26.13
CA LEU A 95 8.57 10.09 -25.22
C LEU A 95 9.01 9.65 -23.82
N LEU A 96 8.43 8.57 -23.28
CA LEU A 96 8.83 8.04 -21.97
C LEU A 96 10.27 7.49 -21.98
N ARG A 97 10.69 6.81 -23.05
CA ARG A 97 12.07 6.34 -23.22
C ARG A 97 13.05 7.52 -23.31
N SER A 98 12.71 8.50 -24.15
CA SER A 98 13.54 9.69 -24.29
C SER A 98 13.62 10.50 -22.99
N ALA A 99 12.54 10.60 -22.22
CA ALA A 99 12.57 11.20 -20.89
C ALA A 99 13.54 10.46 -19.95
N ALA A 100 13.60 9.12 -20.03
CA ALA A 100 14.49 8.28 -19.25
C ALA A 100 15.98 8.45 -19.62
N GLU A 101 16.27 8.70 -20.88
CA GLU A 101 17.62 9.03 -21.36
C GLU A 101 18.10 10.36 -20.75
N LEU A 102 17.24 11.38 -20.82
CA LEU A 102 17.51 12.74 -20.35
C LEU A 102 17.60 12.87 -18.81
N ALA A 103 17.03 11.93 -18.06
CA ALA A 103 17.03 11.95 -16.59
C ALA A 103 17.64 10.67 -15.96
N PRO A 104 18.99 10.54 -15.90
CA PRO A 104 19.66 9.37 -15.35
C PRO A 104 19.21 8.99 -13.94
N SER A 105 18.94 9.98 -13.07
CA SER A 105 18.51 9.76 -11.67
C SER A 105 17.10 9.19 -11.54
N SER A 106 16.26 9.33 -12.56
CA SER A 106 14.88 8.81 -12.60
C SER A 106 14.65 7.78 -13.70
N ARG A 107 15.69 7.45 -14.47
CA ARG A 107 15.66 6.54 -15.63
C ARG A 107 14.94 5.25 -15.31
N GLY A 108 15.27 4.64 -14.18
CA GLY A 108 14.63 3.42 -13.73
C GLY A 108 13.12 3.50 -13.64
N ARG A 109 12.60 4.49 -12.90
CA ARG A 109 11.17 4.70 -12.75
C ARG A 109 10.47 4.96 -14.09
N LEU A 110 11.14 5.71 -14.98
CA LEU A 110 10.61 6.04 -16.30
C LEU A 110 10.57 4.83 -17.24
N LEU A 111 11.59 3.97 -17.22
CA LEU A 111 11.58 2.71 -17.98
C LEU A 111 10.52 1.74 -17.44
N TYR A 112 10.32 1.68 -16.12
CA TYR A 112 9.24 0.88 -15.52
C TYR A 112 7.86 1.41 -15.89
N LEU A 113 7.70 2.73 -15.95
CA LEU A 113 6.49 3.36 -16.45
C LEU A 113 6.25 2.95 -17.91
N ALA A 114 7.25 3.08 -18.78
CA ALA A 114 7.15 2.73 -20.19
C ALA A 114 6.81 1.25 -20.42
N GLN A 115 7.47 0.32 -19.72
CA GLN A 115 7.19 -1.11 -19.87
C GLN A 115 5.80 -1.48 -19.36
N GLU A 116 5.27 -0.82 -18.32
CA GLU A 116 3.88 -1.04 -17.88
C GLU A 116 2.87 -0.68 -18.98
N ARG A 117 3.13 0.40 -19.73
CA ARG A 117 2.26 0.84 -20.84
C ARG A 117 2.36 -0.15 -22.00
N ALA A 118 3.58 -0.58 -22.35
CA ALA A 118 3.78 -1.63 -23.34
C ALA A 118 3.08 -2.94 -22.93
N SER A 119 3.18 -3.33 -21.66
CA SER A 119 2.49 -4.51 -21.10
C SER A 119 0.97 -4.38 -21.19
N PHE A 120 0.41 -3.20 -20.87
CA PHE A 120 -1.03 -2.94 -20.95
C PHE A 120 -1.55 -3.08 -22.39
N LEU A 121 -0.76 -2.61 -23.36
CA LEU A 121 -1.08 -2.70 -24.78
C LEU A 121 -0.82 -4.09 -25.39
N GLY A 122 -0.19 -5.00 -24.64
CA GLY A 122 0.28 -6.29 -25.15
C GLY A 122 1.42 -6.16 -26.16
N TRP A 123 2.17 -5.06 -26.13
CA TRP A 123 3.32 -4.81 -27.01
C TRP A 123 4.57 -5.46 -26.42
N ASP A 124 4.59 -6.78 -26.51
CA ASP A 124 5.60 -7.61 -25.86
C ASP A 124 7.04 -7.33 -26.38
N ASP A 125 7.24 -6.98 -27.66
CA ASP A 125 8.58 -6.67 -28.21
C ASP A 125 9.13 -5.36 -27.61
N ASP A 126 8.30 -4.32 -27.61
CA ASP A 126 8.63 -3.03 -26.98
C ASP A 126 8.86 -3.21 -25.48
N GLN A 127 8.05 -4.05 -24.81
CA GLN A 127 8.24 -4.35 -23.39
C GLN A 127 9.60 -5.01 -23.13
N LEU A 128 9.97 -6.03 -23.91
CA LEU A 128 11.25 -6.73 -23.78
C LEU A 128 12.44 -5.79 -24.03
N GLU A 129 12.35 -4.94 -25.06
CA GLU A 129 13.38 -3.94 -25.35
C GLU A 129 13.56 -2.98 -24.15
N ILE A 130 12.48 -2.43 -23.62
CA ILE A 130 12.54 -1.51 -22.47
C ILE A 130 13.10 -2.20 -21.22
N LEU A 131 12.73 -3.46 -20.96
CA LEU A 131 13.24 -4.23 -19.83
C LEU A 131 14.73 -4.55 -19.99
N GLN A 132 15.19 -4.84 -21.22
CA GLN A 132 16.61 -5.01 -21.53
C GLN A 132 17.39 -3.72 -21.24
N LEU A 133 16.89 -2.56 -21.72
CA LEU A 133 17.48 -1.26 -21.38
C LEU A 133 17.53 -1.02 -19.86
N ALA A 134 16.49 -1.41 -19.12
CA ALA A 134 16.47 -1.26 -17.66
C ALA A 134 17.58 -2.09 -16.98
N THR A 135 17.83 -3.31 -17.48
CA THR A 135 18.92 -4.16 -16.97
C THR A 135 20.31 -3.63 -17.31
N GLU A 136 20.53 -3.14 -18.54
CA GLU A 136 21.82 -2.58 -18.99
C GLU A 136 22.23 -1.34 -18.19
N HIS A 137 21.24 -0.58 -17.72
CA HIS A 137 21.47 0.58 -16.85
C HIS A 137 21.48 0.24 -15.35
N GLY A 138 21.47 -1.04 -14.97
CA GLY A 138 21.59 -1.50 -13.58
C GLY A 138 20.38 -1.18 -12.70
N VAL A 139 19.20 -0.95 -13.27
CA VAL A 139 18.01 -0.55 -12.52
C VAL A 139 17.12 -1.76 -12.20
N ALA A 140 16.92 -2.03 -10.90
CA ALA A 140 15.93 -3.00 -10.40
C ALA A 140 16.01 -4.34 -11.16
N THR A 141 17.24 -4.80 -11.37
CA THR A 141 17.64 -5.88 -12.28
C THR A 141 16.85 -7.18 -12.07
N PRO A 142 16.58 -7.66 -10.83
CA PRO A 142 15.84 -8.91 -10.63
C PRO A 142 14.38 -8.80 -11.07
N ARG A 143 13.74 -7.66 -10.83
CA ARG A 143 12.35 -7.42 -11.23
C ARG A 143 12.23 -7.23 -12.74
N ALA A 144 13.22 -6.61 -13.39
CA ALA A 144 13.23 -6.46 -14.84
C ALA A 144 13.37 -7.83 -15.54
N HIS A 145 14.27 -8.68 -15.03
CA HIS A 145 14.42 -10.06 -15.49
C HIS A 145 13.16 -10.90 -15.27
N LEU A 146 12.51 -10.80 -14.10
CA LEU A 146 11.24 -11.49 -13.85
C LEU A 146 10.13 -11.06 -14.83
N LEU A 147 9.97 -9.76 -15.06
CA LEU A 147 8.99 -9.25 -16.02
C LEU A 147 9.30 -9.73 -17.44
N ALA A 148 10.58 -9.75 -17.85
CA ALA A 148 11.00 -10.25 -19.16
C ALA A 148 10.71 -11.75 -19.30
N ALA A 149 10.95 -12.53 -18.24
CA ALA A 149 10.58 -13.94 -18.20
C ALA A 149 9.08 -14.15 -18.41
N GLN A 150 8.24 -13.33 -17.76
CA GLN A 150 6.79 -13.39 -17.94
C GLN A 150 6.36 -13.05 -19.37
N VAL A 151 7.05 -12.12 -20.06
CA VAL A 151 6.80 -11.85 -21.48
C VAL A 151 7.13 -13.07 -22.34
N HIS A 152 8.32 -13.65 -22.16
CA HIS A 152 8.72 -14.88 -22.88
C HIS A 152 7.76 -16.04 -22.58
N ALA A 153 7.29 -16.19 -21.35
CA ALA A 153 6.32 -17.20 -20.96
C ALA A 153 4.97 -17.01 -21.67
N ARG A 154 4.46 -15.77 -21.80
CA ARG A 154 3.24 -15.47 -22.59
C ARG A 154 3.42 -15.87 -24.07
N ARG A 155 4.65 -15.74 -24.59
CA ARG A 155 5.04 -16.16 -25.94
C ARG A 155 5.38 -17.65 -26.07
N ARG A 156 5.25 -18.43 -25.00
CA ARG A 156 5.65 -19.85 -24.91
C ARG A 156 7.14 -20.10 -25.23
N GLN A 157 7.98 -19.10 -25.02
CA GLN A 157 9.43 -19.18 -25.16
C GLN A 157 10.04 -19.62 -23.83
N TRP A 158 9.73 -20.84 -23.40
CA TRP A 158 10.02 -21.33 -22.05
C TRP A 158 11.50 -21.30 -21.67
N ALA A 159 12.38 -21.69 -22.60
CA ALA A 159 13.82 -21.66 -22.37
C ALA A 159 14.36 -20.24 -22.14
N ALA A 160 13.93 -19.28 -22.97
CA ALA A 160 14.30 -17.87 -22.81
C ALA A 160 13.73 -17.29 -21.50
N ALA A 161 12.50 -17.67 -21.15
CA ALA A 161 11.90 -17.27 -19.88
C ALA A 161 12.71 -17.78 -18.68
N LEU A 162 13.12 -19.06 -18.71
CA LEU A 162 13.90 -19.68 -17.65
C LEU A 162 15.27 -19.00 -17.49
N GLU A 163 15.95 -18.73 -18.60
CA GLU A 163 17.22 -18.00 -18.59
C GLU A 163 17.07 -16.62 -17.91
N ARG A 164 16.00 -15.87 -18.23
CA ARG A 164 15.74 -14.58 -17.58
C ARG A 164 15.49 -14.76 -16.07
N VAL A 165 14.73 -15.77 -15.65
CA VAL A 165 14.53 -16.05 -14.22
C VAL A 165 15.84 -16.39 -13.51
N ASP A 166 16.68 -17.22 -14.12
CA ASP A 166 17.97 -17.60 -13.56
C ASP A 166 18.87 -16.34 -13.38
N GLN A 167 18.86 -15.41 -14.33
CA GLN A 167 19.55 -14.11 -14.18
C GLN A 167 19.02 -13.28 -12.99
N ALA A 168 17.71 -13.31 -12.71
CA ALA A 168 17.15 -12.67 -11.53
C ALA A 168 17.67 -13.29 -10.22
N LEU A 169 17.86 -14.61 -10.22
CA LEU A 169 18.28 -15.40 -9.06
C LEU A 169 19.79 -15.38 -8.81
N VAL A 170 20.62 -15.03 -9.79
CA VAL A 170 22.08 -14.85 -9.58
C VAL A 170 22.36 -13.87 -8.44
N SER A 171 21.67 -12.74 -8.43
CA SER A 171 21.88 -11.69 -7.40
C SER A 171 21.04 -11.93 -6.14
N TYR A 172 19.89 -12.62 -6.25
CA TYR A 172 18.97 -12.86 -5.13
C TYR A 172 18.45 -14.31 -5.15
N PRO A 173 19.26 -15.28 -4.68
CA PRO A 173 18.93 -16.70 -4.82
C PRO A 173 17.65 -17.13 -4.09
N ASN A 174 17.25 -16.42 -3.05
CA ASN A 174 16.09 -16.75 -2.21
C ASN A 174 14.88 -15.84 -2.46
N PHE A 175 14.85 -15.13 -3.60
CA PHE A 175 13.73 -14.26 -3.94
C PHE A 175 12.52 -15.09 -4.38
N ALA A 176 11.43 -15.03 -3.60
CA ALA A 176 10.29 -15.94 -3.74
C ALA A 176 9.56 -15.81 -5.09
N SER A 177 9.36 -14.59 -5.62
CA SER A 177 8.61 -14.42 -6.87
C SER A 177 9.31 -15.02 -8.10
N PRO A 178 10.63 -14.79 -8.35
CA PRO A 178 11.32 -15.50 -9.42
C PRO A 178 11.41 -17.01 -9.21
N LEU A 179 11.58 -17.50 -7.97
CA LEU A 179 11.57 -18.93 -7.70
C LEU A 179 10.21 -19.58 -8.03
N MET A 180 9.11 -18.89 -7.74
CA MET A 180 7.77 -19.35 -8.13
C MET A 180 7.59 -19.38 -9.65
N GLU A 181 8.04 -18.36 -10.37
CA GLU A 181 8.02 -18.36 -11.84
C GLU A 181 8.92 -19.46 -12.41
N ARG A 182 10.09 -19.72 -11.81
CA ARG A 182 10.97 -20.84 -12.17
C ARG A 182 10.25 -22.17 -12.05
N ALA A 183 9.57 -22.41 -10.93
CA ALA A 183 8.82 -23.64 -10.70
C ALA A 183 7.76 -23.87 -11.80
N ARG A 184 7.00 -22.82 -12.12
CA ARG A 184 6.03 -22.83 -13.21
C ARG A 184 6.67 -23.14 -14.57
N LEU A 185 7.80 -22.52 -14.89
CA LEU A 185 8.50 -22.73 -16.17
C LEU A 185 9.06 -24.15 -16.29
N CYS A 186 9.64 -24.69 -15.22
CA CYS A 186 10.10 -26.08 -15.16
C CYS A 186 8.94 -27.06 -15.42
N LEU A 187 7.75 -26.78 -14.86
CA LEU A 187 6.56 -27.58 -15.15
C LEU A 187 6.17 -27.56 -16.64
N GLU A 188 6.19 -26.39 -17.30
CA GLU A 188 5.91 -26.27 -18.74
C GLU A 188 6.97 -26.96 -19.60
N LEU A 189 8.22 -27.03 -19.13
CA LEU A 189 9.32 -27.74 -19.77
C LEU A 189 9.31 -29.26 -19.51
N GLY A 190 8.41 -29.75 -18.66
CA GLY A 190 8.32 -31.17 -18.28
C GLY A 190 9.31 -31.61 -17.19
N ASP A 191 10.02 -30.68 -16.57
CA ASP A 191 10.95 -30.95 -15.47
C ASP A 191 10.23 -30.80 -14.12
N GLY A 192 9.59 -31.90 -13.70
CA GLY A 192 8.83 -31.94 -12.45
C GLY A 192 9.68 -31.82 -11.19
N ASP A 193 10.92 -32.32 -11.22
CA ASP A 193 11.81 -32.31 -10.06
C ASP A 193 12.38 -30.90 -9.83
N ALA A 194 12.81 -30.20 -10.89
CA ALA A 194 13.22 -28.80 -10.79
C ALA A 194 12.06 -27.86 -10.41
N CYS A 195 10.84 -28.20 -10.84
CA CYS A 195 9.63 -27.52 -10.41
C CYS A 195 9.45 -27.60 -8.88
N LEU A 196 9.46 -28.82 -8.32
CA LEU A 196 9.30 -29.02 -6.89
C LEU A 196 10.45 -28.40 -6.08
N ALA A 197 11.69 -28.52 -6.55
CA ALA A 197 12.85 -27.92 -5.87
C ALA A 197 12.74 -26.39 -5.80
N SER A 198 12.39 -25.74 -6.92
CA SER A 198 12.21 -24.28 -6.97
C SER A 198 11.02 -23.83 -6.11
N LEU A 199 9.95 -24.62 -6.09
CA LEU A 199 8.77 -24.37 -5.27
C LEU A 199 9.10 -24.45 -3.76
N ASP A 200 9.77 -25.52 -3.33
CA ASP A 200 10.17 -25.72 -1.93
C ASP A 200 11.12 -24.59 -1.47
N GLN A 201 12.01 -24.13 -2.36
CA GLN A 201 12.87 -22.98 -2.10
C GLN A 201 12.07 -21.67 -1.97
N ALA A 202 11.11 -21.41 -2.87
CA ALA A 202 10.28 -20.20 -2.82
C ALA A 202 9.49 -20.11 -1.50
N LEU A 203 8.96 -21.26 -1.05
CA LEU A 203 8.14 -21.37 0.15
C LEU A 203 8.95 -21.35 1.45
N THR A 204 10.28 -21.46 1.39
CA THR A 204 11.14 -21.34 2.58
C THR A 204 11.17 -19.89 3.10
N THR A 205 11.12 -18.90 2.21
CA THR A 205 11.21 -17.47 2.57
C THR A 205 9.84 -16.83 2.81
N GLU A 206 8.87 -17.07 1.91
CA GLU A 206 7.55 -16.40 1.92
C GLU A 206 6.38 -17.41 1.90
N GLY A 207 6.60 -18.63 2.40
CA GLY A 207 5.65 -19.74 2.28
C GLY A 207 4.31 -19.59 3.01
N ARG A 208 3.99 -18.47 3.66
CA ARG A 208 2.65 -18.24 4.25
C ARG A 208 1.76 -17.32 3.41
N ALA A 209 2.27 -16.73 2.32
CA ALA A 209 1.44 -15.87 1.48
C ALA A 209 0.37 -16.70 0.74
N TYR A 210 -0.90 -16.27 0.81
CA TYR A 210 -2.03 -16.94 0.14
C TYR A 210 -1.76 -17.18 -1.35
N ALA A 211 -1.26 -16.17 -2.06
CA ALA A 211 -0.97 -16.25 -3.49
C ALA A 211 0.04 -17.37 -3.81
N PHE A 212 1.08 -17.54 -2.99
CA PHE A 212 2.08 -18.60 -3.20
C PHE A 212 1.57 -19.98 -2.82
N GLN A 213 0.72 -20.09 -1.80
CA GLN A 213 0.08 -21.37 -1.47
C GLN A 213 -0.91 -21.81 -2.54
N MET A 214 -1.69 -20.89 -3.10
CA MET A 214 -2.59 -21.19 -4.23
C MET A 214 -1.83 -21.60 -5.49
N GLU A 215 -0.72 -20.92 -5.81
CA GLU A 215 0.13 -21.29 -6.95
C GLU A 215 0.79 -22.66 -6.74
N ALA A 216 1.34 -22.91 -5.54
CA ALA A 216 1.93 -24.19 -5.15
C ALA A 216 0.93 -25.35 -5.31
N ALA A 217 -0.31 -25.15 -4.86
CA ALA A 217 -1.39 -26.09 -5.03
C ALA A 217 -1.67 -26.39 -6.51
N GLY A 218 -1.73 -25.35 -7.35
CA GLY A 218 -1.92 -25.49 -8.79
C GLY A 218 -0.81 -26.29 -9.47
N LEU A 219 0.45 -25.97 -9.18
CA LEU A 219 1.62 -26.63 -9.77
C LEU A 219 1.71 -28.10 -9.36
N THR A 220 1.57 -28.40 -8.06
CA THR A 220 1.63 -29.77 -7.54
C THR A 220 0.45 -30.62 -8.01
N ARG A 221 -0.74 -30.02 -8.16
CA ARG A 221 -1.91 -30.69 -8.74
C ARG A 221 -1.67 -31.09 -10.20
N ARG A 222 -1.07 -30.21 -11.01
CA ARG A 222 -0.69 -30.51 -12.40
C ARG A 222 0.39 -31.60 -12.51
N LEU A 223 1.30 -31.68 -11.54
CA LEU A 223 2.27 -32.78 -11.43
C LEU A 223 1.67 -34.11 -10.96
N GLY A 224 0.36 -34.15 -10.67
CA GLY A 224 -0.30 -35.32 -10.08
C GLY A 224 0.12 -35.59 -8.62
N ARG A 225 0.82 -34.66 -7.96
CA ARG A 225 1.19 -34.75 -6.54
C ARG A 225 0.01 -34.27 -5.68
N LEU A 226 -1.09 -35.02 -5.74
CA LEU A 226 -2.38 -34.62 -5.15
C LEU A 226 -2.28 -34.37 -3.63
N ASP A 227 -1.44 -35.10 -2.91
CA ASP A 227 -1.27 -34.90 -1.46
C ASP A 227 -0.56 -33.58 -1.13
N ARG A 228 0.46 -33.21 -1.92
CA ARG A 228 1.09 -31.88 -1.80
C ARG A 228 0.11 -30.78 -2.20
N ALA A 229 -0.69 -30.98 -3.25
CA ALA A 229 -1.72 -30.03 -3.64
C ALA A 229 -2.74 -29.80 -2.52
N GLN A 230 -3.21 -30.87 -1.88
CA GLN A 230 -4.10 -30.78 -0.72
C GLN A 230 -3.44 -30.01 0.43
N HIS A 231 -2.18 -30.31 0.75
CA HIS A 231 -1.44 -29.59 1.79
C HIS A 231 -1.45 -28.07 1.54
N HIS A 232 -1.10 -27.65 0.33
CA HIS A 232 -1.05 -26.24 -0.03
C HIS A 232 -2.44 -25.58 -0.05
N LEU A 233 -3.49 -26.29 -0.50
CA LEU A 233 -4.87 -25.78 -0.45
C LEU A 233 -5.37 -25.59 0.99
N LEU A 234 -5.05 -26.52 1.89
CA LEU A 234 -5.37 -26.38 3.31
C LEU A 234 -4.64 -25.18 3.92
N ARG A 235 -3.34 -24.98 3.59
CA ARG A 235 -2.60 -23.78 3.99
C ARG A 235 -3.20 -22.49 3.42
N ALA A 236 -3.61 -22.47 2.16
CA ALA A 236 -4.26 -21.31 1.56
C ALA A 236 -5.60 -21.00 2.25
N GLN A 237 -6.38 -22.03 2.61
CA GLN A 237 -7.60 -21.89 3.39
C GLN A 237 -7.34 -21.40 4.83
N GLU A 238 -6.23 -21.79 5.45
CA GLU A 238 -5.83 -21.26 6.76
C GLU A 238 -5.56 -19.75 6.70
N VAL A 239 -4.87 -19.28 5.65
CA VAL A 239 -4.48 -17.86 5.47
C VAL A 239 -5.67 -17.00 5.07
N GLU A 240 -6.49 -17.45 4.12
CA GLU A 240 -7.63 -16.69 3.60
C GLU A 240 -8.93 -17.50 3.67
N GLY A 241 -9.36 -17.83 4.90
CA GLY A 241 -10.50 -18.73 5.11
C GLY A 241 -11.87 -18.20 4.67
N THR A 242 -12.00 -16.94 4.26
CA THR A 242 -13.22 -16.41 3.63
C THR A 242 -13.28 -16.71 2.14
N SER A 243 -12.13 -16.90 1.48
CA SER A 243 -12.05 -17.23 0.08
C SER A 243 -12.69 -18.60 -0.20
N LEU A 244 -13.51 -18.66 -1.24
CA LEU A 244 -14.09 -19.92 -1.73
C LEU A 244 -13.12 -20.69 -2.62
N ALA A 245 -12.13 -20.02 -3.21
CA ALA A 245 -11.21 -20.61 -4.19
C ALA A 245 -10.47 -21.86 -3.67
N PRO A 246 -9.83 -21.88 -2.47
CA PRO A 246 -9.17 -23.09 -1.97
C PRO A 246 -10.15 -24.22 -1.64
N ARG A 247 -11.37 -23.90 -1.17
CA ARG A 247 -12.42 -24.88 -0.85
C ARG A 247 -12.97 -25.56 -2.10
N VAL A 248 -13.22 -24.77 -3.14
CA VAL A 248 -13.59 -25.26 -4.48
C VAL A 248 -12.49 -26.16 -5.04
N ALA A 249 -11.23 -25.73 -4.96
CA ALA A 249 -10.10 -26.52 -5.44
C ALA A 249 -9.91 -27.84 -4.67
N LEU A 250 -10.28 -27.90 -3.38
CA LEU A 250 -10.32 -29.16 -2.61
C LEU A 250 -11.45 -30.08 -3.11
N ALA A 251 -12.63 -29.55 -3.43
CA ALA A 251 -13.72 -30.32 -4.04
C ALA A 251 -13.30 -30.92 -5.40
N GLU A 252 -12.63 -30.11 -6.22
CA GLU A 252 -12.02 -30.56 -7.47
C GLU A 252 -10.97 -31.67 -7.26
N LEU A 253 -10.15 -31.55 -6.22
CA LEU A 253 -9.12 -32.54 -5.88
C LEU A 253 -9.74 -33.88 -5.42
N SER A 254 -10.80 -33.84 -4.61
CA SER A 254 -11.57 -35.03 -4.20
C SER A 254 -12.19 -35.72 -5.42
N ALA A 255 -12.73 -34.93 -6.38
CA ALA A 255 -13.26 -35.47 -7.63
C ALA A 255 -12.16 -36.16 -8.45
N LEU A 256 -10.95 -35.58 -8.52
CA LEU A 256 -9.80 -36.18 -9.20
C LEU A 256 -9.38 -37.53 -8.58
N ARG A 257 -9.52 -37.69 -7.26
CA ARG A 257 -9.26 -38.94 -6.53
C ARG A 257 -10.37 -39.99 -6.67
N GLY A 258 -11.52 -39.63 -7.22
CA GLY A 258 -12.70 -40.50 -7.31
C GLY A 258 -13.56 -40.50 -6.06
N GLU A 259 -13.33 -39.57 -5.13
CA GLU A 259 -14.08 -39.41 -3.88
C GLU A 259 -15.37 -38.59 -4.15
N LEU A 260 -16.26 -39.12 -4.99
CA LEU A 260 -17.36 -38.36 -5.60
C LEU A 260 -18.33 -37.76 -4.59
N GLU A 261 -18.70 -38.51 -3.55
CA GLU A 261 -19.60 -38.03 -2.49
C GLU A 261 -18.96 -36.91 -1.67
N GLN A 262 -17.66 -37.02 -1.40
CA GLN A 262 -16.91 -35.98 -0.69
C GLN A 262 -16.79 -34.70 -1.53
N ALA A 263 -16.46 -34.85 -2.81
CA ALA A 263 -16.42 -33.73 -3.75
C ALA A 263 -17.78 -33.02 -3.85
N ALA A 264 -18.88 -33.78 -3.92
CA ALA A 264 -20.23 -33.23 -3.96
C ALA A 264 -20.59 -32.50 -2.66
N ALA A 265 -20.23 -33.05 -1.50
CA ALA A 265 -20.45 -32.40 -0.22
C ALA A 265 -19.70 -31.06 -0.12
N GLN A 266 -18.42 -31.05 -0.45
CA GLN A 266 -17.58 -29.84 -0.41
C GLN A 266 -18.07 -28.75 -1.39
N ALA A 267 -18.51 -29.14 -2.59
CA ALA A 267 -19.07 -28.20 -3.56
C ALA A 267 -20.42 -27.61 -3.12
N ARG A 268 -21.31 -28.43 -2.52
CA ARG A 268 -22.56 -27.94 -1.92
C ARG A 268 -22.31 -26.97 -0.77
N GLU A 269 -21.30 -27.21 0.06
CA GLU A 269 -20.90 -26.29 1.13
C GLU A 269 -20.44 -24.93 0.60
N CYS A 270 -19.70 -24.92 -0.52
CA CYS A 270 -19.31 -23.69 -1.20
C CYS A 270 -20.54 -22.92 -1.72
N LEU A 271 -21.52 -23.60 -2.32
CA LEU A 271 -22.76 -22.97 -2.80
C LEU A 271 -23.69 -22.51 -1.67
N ALA A 272 -23.66 -23.20 -0.52
CA ALA A 272 -24.38 -22.75 0.66
C ALA A 272 -23.78 -21.44 1.22
N SER A 273 -22.46 -21.25 1.07
CA SER A 273 -21.77 -20.01 1.44
C SER A 273 -22.05 -18.88 0.45
N ASP A 274 -22.00 -19.18 -0.85
CA ASP A 274 -22.31 -18.24 -1.94
C ASP A 274 -23.02 -18.98 -3.09
N PRO A 275 -24.35 -18.80 -3.23
CA PRO A 275 -25.12 -19.43 -4.30
C PRO A 275 -24.69 -19.00 -5.72
N SER A 276 -23.95 -17.90 -5.86
CA SER A 276 -23.45 -17.41 -7.15
C SER A 276 -22.08 -18.00 -7.54
N CYS A 277 -21.50 -18.87 -6.71
CA CYS A 277 -20.20 -19.49 -6.95
C CYS A 277 -20.24 -20.47 -8.15
N ALA A 278 -19.97 -19.93 -9.34
CA ALA A 278 -20.04 -20.68 -10.59
C ALA A 278 -19.04 -21.86 -10.65
N ASP A 279 -17.88 -21.77 -9.98
CA ASP A 279 -16.92 -22.87 -9.91
C ASP A 279 -17.43 -24.06 -9.10
N ALA A 280 -18.07 -23.82 -7.95
CA ALA A 280 -18.65 -24.88 -7.14
C ALA A 280 -19.81 -25.58 -7.86
N GLN A 281 -20.67 -24.81 -8.56
CA GLN A 281 -21.72 -25.39 -9.39
C GLN A 281 -21.16 -26.27 -10.51
N ARG A 282 -20.07 -25.83 -11.17
CA ARG A 282 -19.39 -26.64 -12.19
C ARG A 282 -18.88 -27.99 -11.66
N VAL A 283 -18.42 -28.04 -10.41
CA VAL A 283 -18.01 -29.31 -9.79
C VAL A 283 -19.21 -30.25 -9.64
N LEU A 284 -20.35 -29.76 -9.16
CA LEU A 284 -21.56 -30.57 -9.02
C LEU A 284 -22.11 -31.05 -10.37
N ASP A 285 -22.14 -30.17 -11.36
CA ASP A 285 -22.59 -30.51 -12.72
C ASP A 285 -21.72 -31.65 -13.28
N ALA A 286 -20.39 -31.56 -13.10
CA ALA A 286 -19.46 -32.59 -13.55
C ALA A 286 -19.58 -33.93 -12.80
N LEU A 287 -20.09 -33.92 -11.56
CA LEU A 287 -20.31 -35.14 -10.76
C LEU A 287 -21.66 -35.81 -11.04
N ASN A 288 -22.65 -35.05 -11.51
CA ASN A 288 -24.00 -35.54 -11.81
C ASN A 288 -24.14 -36.16 -13.21
N ASP A 289 -23.30 -35.74 -14.16
CA ASP A 289 -23.30 -36.30 -15.51
C ASP A 289 -22.30 -37.47 -15.64
N SER A 290 -22.52 -38.31 -16.64
CA SER A 290 -21.75 -39.52 -17.00
C SER A 290 -20.22 -39.38 -16.94
N ARG A 291 -19.48 -40.52 -16.93
CA ARG A 291 -18.00 -40.61 -16.92
C ARG A 291 -17.26 -39.56 -17.79
N GLY A 292 -17.89 -39.04 -18.85
CA GLY A 292 -17.31 -38.02 -19.73
C GLY A 292 -17.01 -36.67 -19.06
N ASP A 293 -17.79 -36.22 -18.07
CA ASP A 293 -17.60 -34.88 -17.47
C ASP A 293 -16.53 -34.83 -16.40
N ILE A 294 -16.37 -35.92 -15.64
CA ILE A 294 -15.24 -36.11 -14.74
C ILE A 294 -13.93 -36.17 -15.53
N GLU A 295 -13.91 -36.84 -16.69
CA GLU A 295 -12.73 -36.86 -17.56
C GLU A 295 -12.43 -35.48 -18.18
N ARG A 296 -13.47 -34.70 -18.53
CA ARG A 296 -13.30 -33.30 -18.96
C ARG A 296 -12.74 -32.42 -17.83
N LEU A 297 -13.23 -32.59 -16.60
CA LEU A 297 -12.70 -31.91 -15.42
C LEU A 297 -11.24 -32.31 -15.15
N ARG A 298 -10.92 -33.61 -15.24
CA ARG A 298 -9.56 -34.12 -15.10
C ARG A 298 -8.61 -33.54 -16.14
N ALA A 299 -9.01 -33.56 -17.41
CA ALA A 299 -8.24 -32.98 -18.51
C ALA A 299 -7.99 -31.47 -18.32
N ARG A 300 -8.97 -30.73 -17.79
CA ARG A 300 -8.82 -29.30 -17.46
C ARG A 300 -7.83 -29.06 -16.33
N LEU A 301 -7.90 -29.87 -15.28
CA LEU A 301 -7.17 -29.64 -14.05
C LEU A 301 -5.71 -30.08 -14.13
N ILE A 302 -5.45 -31.26 -14.69
CA ILE A 302 -4.10 -31.83 -14.75
C ILE A 302 -3.43 -31.48 -16.10
N GLY A 303 -4.20 -31.12 -17.13
CA GLY A 303 -3.71 -30.99 -18.49
C GLY A 303 -3.49 -32.37 -19.13
N ALA A 304 -3.29 -32.42 -20.46
CA ALA A 304 -2.76 -33.63 -21.08
C ALA A 304 -1.37 -33.90 -20.49
N ALA A 305 -1.09 -35.15 -20.10
CA ALA A 305 0.22 -35.53 -19.55
C ALA A 305 1.36 -34.98 -20.44
N PRO A 306 2.42 -34.40 -19.85
CA PRO A 306 3.55 -33.90 -20.64
C PRO A 306 4.08 -35.05 -21.50
N ARG A 307 4.03 -34.87 -22.82
CA ARG A 307 4.67 -35.80 -23.75
C ARG A 307 6.16 -35.80 -23.43
N GLU A 308 6.76 -36.98 -23.34
CA GLU A 308 8.21 -37.09 -23.26
C GLU A 308 8.86 -36.29 -24.40
N PRO A 309 10.02 -35.66 -24.14
CA PRO A 309 10.65 -34.78 -25.10
C PRO A 309 11.18 -35.61 -26.27
N SER A 310 10.36 -35.82 -27.31
CA SER A 310 10.88 -36.24 -28.61
C SER A 310 11.60 -35.04 -29.20
N GLY A 311 12.92 -35.07 -29.17
CA GLY A 311 13.78 -34.03 -29.73
C GLY A 311 13.44 -33.76 -31.20
N ALA A 312 12.91 -32.58 -31.47
CA ALA A 312 13.00 -31.89 -32.76
C ALA A 312 12.47 -30.47 -32.60
N LEU A 313 13.38 -29.50 -32.56
CA LEU A 313 13.08 -28.10 -32.84
C LEU A 313 12.66 -28.00 -34.33
N ALA A 314 11.43 -27.55 -34.59
CA ALA A 314 11.04 -27.03 -35.89
C ALA A 314 10.11 -25.81 -35.72
N PRO A 315 10.37 -24.70 -36.42
CA PRO A 315 9.55 -23.50 -36.32
C PRO A 315 8.45 -23.47 -37.40
N ARG A 316 7.34 -22.79 -37.09
CA ARG A 316 6.47 -21.95 -37.93
C ARG A 316 4.98 -22.23 -37.74
N GLY A 317 4.21 -21.14 -37.73
CA GLY A 317 2.79 -21.16 -38.08
C GLY A 317 1.96 -20.14 -37.31
N SER A 318 1.80 -18.93 -37.87
CA SER A 318 0.79 -17.95 -37.48
C SER A 318 -0.62 -18.53 -37.65
N GLY A 319 -1.48 -18.34 -36.65
CA GLY A 319 -2.88 -18.73 -36.70
C GLY A 319 -3.53 -18.55 -35.33
N GLY A 320 -4.41 -17.56 -35.22
CA GLY A 320 -5.01 -17.16 -33.96
C GLY A 320 -5.87 -18.25 -33.33
N GLN A 321 -5.68 -18.44 -32.02
CA GLN A 321 -6.78 -18.60 -31.09
C GLN A 321 -6.25 -18.32 -29.68
N ARG A 322 -6.87 -17.35 -29.00
CA ARG A 322 -6.64 -17.03 -27.60
C ARG A 322 -7.00 -18.25 -26.75
N ALA A 323 -6.03 -19.12 -26.51
CA ALA A 323 -6.07 -20.03 -25.38
C ALA A 323 -5.66 -19.23 -24.14
N LYS A 324 -6.64 -18.88 -23.30
CA LYS A 324 -6.42 -18.39 -21.93
C LYS A 324 -5.56 -19.42 -21.19
N SER A 325 -4.25 -19.19 -21.13
CA SER A 325 -3.38 -19.93 -20.22
C SER A 325 -3.60 -19.37 -18.81
N ALA A 326 -3.73 -20.29 -17.86
CA ALA A 326 -4.12 -20.05 -16.48
C ALA A 326 -3.02 -19.37 -15.66
N LEU A 327 -2.80 -18.09 -15.97
CA LEU A 327 -2.45 -16.99 -15.05
C LEU A 327 -3.01 -15.71 -15.70
N SER A 328 -4.33 -15.64 -15.77
CA SER A 328 -5.04 -14.39 -16.07
C SER A 328 -6.33 -14.41 -15.26
N GLY A 329 -6.45 -13.53 -14.28
CA GLY A 329 -7.54 -13.62 -13.32
C GLY A 329 -7.70 -12.46 -12.34
N ALA A 330 -6.66 -11.65 -12.10
CA ALA A 330 -6.96 -10.24 -11.85
C ALA A 330 -7.14 -9.61 -13.24
N PRO A 331 -8.31 -9.03 -13.58
CA PRO A 331 -8.30 -8.03 -14.64
C PRO A 331 -7.22 -7.03 -14.25
N ALA A 332 -6.29 -6.71 -15.15
CA ALA A 332 -5.54 -5.47 -14.99
C ALA A 332 -6.61 -4.41 -14.72
N ALA A 333 -6.55 -3.78 -13.54
CA ALA A 333 -7.54 -2.78 -13.17
C ALA A 333 -7.72 -1.85 -14.38
N PRO A 334 -8.97 -1.53 -14.78
CA PRO A 334 -9.20 -0.72 -15.96
C PRO A 334 -8.33 0.53 -15.86
N TRP A 335 -7.51 0.74 -16.89
CA TRP A 335 -6.63 1.90 -16.95
C TRP A 335 -7.49 3.17 -16.87
N ASP A 336 -7.21 4.01 -15.88
CA ASP A 336 -8.02 5.19 -15.57
C ASP A 336 -7.39 6.43 -16.20
N ALA A 337 -8.00 6.88 -17.30
CA ALA A 337 -7.62 8.09 -18.01
C ALA A 337 -7.61 9.33 -17.11
N ALA A 338 -8.55 9.43 -16.17
CA ALA A 338 -8.62 10.56 -15.26
C ALA A 338 -7.44 10.55 -14.28
N GLN A 339 -7.06 9.37 -13.78
CA GLN A 339 -5.89 9.21 -12.92
C GLN A 339 -4.59 9.55 -13.65
N GLU A 340 -4.43 9.16 -14.92
CA GLU A 340 -3.24 9.52 -15.70
C GLU A 340 -3.15 11.02 -16.01
N LEU A 341 -4.27 11.64 -16.40
CA LEU A 341 -4.30 13.09 -16.60
C LEU A 341 -4.04 13.85 -15.30
N GLU A 342 -4.44 13.31 -14.14
CA GLU A 342 -4.10 13.88 -12.84
C GLU A 342 -2.60 13.76 -12.55
N ARG A 343 -1.97 12.61 -12.83
CA ARG A 343 -0.52 12.44 -12.72
C ARG A 343 0.20 13.44 -13.63
N ALA A 344 -0.18 13.52 -14.90
CA ALA A 344 0.35 14.47 -15.88
C ALA A 344 0.23 15.92 -15.40
N HIS A 345 -0.94 16.31 -14.88
CA HIS A 345 -1.18 17.64 -14.32
C HIS A 345 -0.26 17.92 -13.12
N SER A 346 -0.19 16.97 -12.18
CA SER A 346 0.59 17.15 -10.94
C SER A 346 2.08 17.37 -11.21
N LEU A 347 2.62 16.72 -12.24
CA LEU A 347 4.03 16.83 -12.65
C LEU A 347 4.38 18.24 -13.16
N LEU A 348 3.45 18.92 -13.83
CA LEU A 348 3.61 20.32 -14.26
C LEU A 348 3.39 21.30 -13.10
N GLY A 349 2.61 20.89 -12.08
CA GLY A 349 2.29 21.67 -10.88
C GLY A 349 3.44 21.82 -9.88
N VAL A 350 4.43 20.91 -9.86
CA VAL A 350 5.59 20.97 -8.94
C VAL A 350 6.53 22.15 -9.25
N GLY A 351 6.37 22.80 -10.41
CA GLY A 351 7.16 23.99 -10.80
C GLY A 351 6.37 25.28 -11.11
N MET A 352 5.04 25.26 -11.19
CA MET A 352 4.24 26.40 -11.70
C MET A 352 2.95 26.78 -10.94
N GLY A 353 2.65 26.20 -9.76
CA GLY A 353 1.59 26.68 -8.85
C GLY A 353 0.18 26.83 -9.46
N TRP A 354 -0.55 25.72 -9.62
CA TRP A 354 -1.76 25.63 -10.47
C TRP A 354 -3.01 24.97 -9.83
N ASP A 355 -3.18 24.99 -8.51
CA ASP A 355 -4.22 24.24 -7.77
C ASP A 355 -5.71 24.67 -7.97
N VAL A 356 -6.16 25.18 -9.13
CA VAL A 356 -7.52 25.75 -9.25
C VAL A 356 -8.33 25.34 -10.50
N LEU A 357 -8.51 24.04 -10.75
CA LEU A 357 -9.48 23.55 -11.76
C LEU A 357 -10.48 22.50 -11.26
N ARG A 358 -10.67 22.34 -9.95
CA ARG A 358 -11.60 21.35 -9.41
C ARG A 358 -12.92 22.00 -8.93
N THR A 359 -13.86 22.27 -9.84
CA THR A 359 -15.30 22.33 -9.47
C THR A 359 -16.24 22.00 -10.65
N SER A 360 -17.32 21.29 -10.28
CA SER A 360 -18.61 21.07 -10.97
C SER A 360 -18.76 19.86 -11.93
N ARG A 361 -19.33 18.77 -11.42
CA ARG A 361 -20.75 18.36 -11.64
C ARG A 361 -21.11 17.05 -10.91
N GLY A 362 -22.22 17.10 -10.14
CA GLY A 362 -23.06 15.92 -9.78
C GLY A 362 -23.83 15.44 -11.02
N GLU A 363 -24.56 14.32 -11.06
CA GLU A 363 -25.51 13.64 -10.15
C GLU A 363 -25.40 12.10 -10.42
N GLY A 364 -25.88 11.14 -9.60
CA GLY A 364 -27.11 11.10 -8.83
C GLY A 364 -27.20 9.97 -7.78
N SER A 365 -28.35 9.98 -7.11
CA SER A 365 -28.68 9.50 -5.77
C SER A 365 -28.88 7.99 -5.56
N TRP A 366 -28.61 7.51 -4.34
CA TRP A 366 -29.56 6.72 -3.54
C TRP A 366 -29.45 7.13 -2.06
N GLY A 367 -30.60 7.35 -1.42
CA GLY A 367 -30.73 8.06 -0.16
C GLY A 367 -30.34 7.26 1.08
N VAL A 368 -29.71 7.97 2.03
CA VAL A 368 -29.73 7.66 3.46
C VAL A 368 -29.86 9.00 4.19
N SER A 369 -30.72 9.01 5.20
CA SER A 369 -31.18 10.15 6.01
C SER A 369 -30.07 11.12 6.44
N ALA A 370 -30.37 12.41 6.37
CA ALA A 370 -29.46 13.51 6.69
C ALA A 370 -28.88 13.44 8.12
N PRO A 371 -27.55 13.59 8.30
CA PRO A 371 -26.98 13.90 9.60
C PRO A 371 -27.07 15.41 9.88
N ARG A 372 -27.40 15.74 11.12
CA ARG A 372 -27.28 17.08 11.74
C ARG A 372 -25.93 17.72 11.36
N GLU A 373 -25.94 19.04 11.10
CA GLU A 373 -24.77 19.84 10.70
C GLU A 373 -23.50 19.47 11.50
N ALA A 374 -22.54 18.88 10.78
CA ALA A 374 -21.22 18.58 11.33
C ALA A 374 -20.38 19.87 11.43
N PRO A 375 -19.51 20.02 12.46
CA PRO A 375 -18.62 21.17 12.58
C PRO A 375 -17.67 21.23 11.37
N ARG A 376 -17.44 22.43 10.84
CA ARG A 376 -16.70 22.68 9.58
C ARG A 376 -15.21 22.27 9.58
N ARG A 377 -14.64 21.82 10.71
CA ARG A 377 -13.29 21.22 10.85
C ARG A 377 -13.29 20.16 11.95
N SER A 378 -12.49 19.11 11.79
CA SER A 378 -12.36 18.02 12.77
C SER A 378 -11.30 18.30 13.84
N LEU A 379 -10.26 19.07 13.49
CA LEU A 379 -9.21 19.56 14.37
C LEU A 379 -9.26 21.10 14.48
N SER A 380 -8.95 21.61 15.66
CA SER A 380 -8.64 23.01 15.90
C SER A 380 -7.22 23.36 15.46
N GLU A 381 -6.94 24.65 15.28
CA GLU A 381 -5.59 25.12 14.93
C GLU A 381 -4.56 24.81 16.02
N ALA A 382 -4.98 24.82 17.30
CA ALA A 382 -4.13 24.44 18.42
C ALA A 382 -3.76 22.94 18.37
N GLU A 383 -4.70 22.07 17.99
CA GLU A 383 -4.45 20.63 17.83
C GLU A 383 -3.53 20.35 16.64
N ILE A 384 -3.67 21.06 15.52
CA ILE A 384 -2.75 20.97 14.37
C ILE A 384 -1.35 21.46 14.76
N ALA A 385 -1.26 22.60 15.47
CA ALA A 385 0.02 23.13 15.92
C ALA A 385 0.72 22.18 16.92
N ALA A 386 -0.04 21.54 17.81
CA ALA A 386 0.46 20.50 18.70
C ALA A 386 0.95 19.28 17.91
N PHE A 387 0.19 18.81 16.90
CA PHE A 387 0.62 17.72 16.02
C PHE A 387 1.96 18.02 15.34
N VAL A 388 2.13 19.22 14.80
CA VAL A 388 3.37 19.62 14.11
C VAL A 388 4.57 19.65 15.06
N ARG A 389 4.36 20.06 16.32
CA ARG A 389 5.42 20.16 17.34
C ARG A 389 5.74 18.80 17.95
N ASP A 390 4.72 18.07 18.35
CA ASP A 390 4.82 16.88 19.20
C ASP A 390 4.81 15.60 18.36
N GLY A 391 4.35 15.66 17.11
CA GLY A 391 4.26 14.54 16.18
C GLY A 391 3.02 13.66 16.36
N TYR A 392 2.07 14.02 17.21
CA TYR A 392 0.81 13.28 17.36
C TYR A 392 -0.35 14.17 17.83
N VAL A 393 -1.59 13.71 17.62
CA VAL A 393 -2.82 14.37 18.10
C VAL A 393 -3.91 13.36 18.41
N ARG A 394 -4.78 13.68 19.38
CA ARG A 394 -5.94 12.87 19.76
C ARG A 394 -7.21 13.43 19.11
N VAL A 395 -7.98 12.58 18.44
CA VAL A 395 -9.31 12.86 17.92
C VAL A 395 -10.31 12.07 18.73
N SER A 396 -11.06 12.76 19.59
CA SER A 396 -11.92 12.09 20.55
C SER A 396 -13.29 11.74 19.96
N GLY A 397 -13.86 10.61 20.42
CA GLY A 397 -15.24 10.23 20.15
C GLY A 397 -15.56 9.94 18.68
N CYS A 398 -14.69 9.20 17.99
CA CYS A 398 -14.89 8.80 16.59
C CYS A 398 -15.88 7.65 16.41
N PHE A 399 -16.17 6.89 17.48
CA PHE A 399 -17.26 5.92 17.58
C PHE A 399 -17.66 5.72 19.05
N ASP A 400 -18.76 4.99 19.29
CA ASP A 400 -19.30 4.77 20.63
C ASP A 400 -18.94 3.40 21.24
N GLU A 401 -19.17 3.27 22.56
CA GLU A 401 -18.95 2.04 23.32
C GLU A 401 -19.80 0.86 22.82
N ALA A 402 -20.98 1.13 22.24
CA ALA A 402 -21.85 0.08 21.71
C ALA A 402 -21.19 -0.62 20.52
N PHE A 403 -20.66 0.15 19.57
CA PHE A 403 -19.88 -0.38 18.47
C PHE A 403 -18.61 -1.09 18.95
N ALA A 404 -17.86 -0.46 19.86
CA ALA A 404 -16.62 -1.02 20.38
C ALA A 404 -16.85 -2.41 21.01
N ARG A 405 -17.91 -2.55 21.82
CA ARG A 405 -18.29 -3.82 22.44
C ARG A 405 -18.61 -4.91 21.42
N VAL A 406 -19.33 -4.57 20.35
CA VAL A 406 -19.61 -5.53 19.26
C VAL A 406 -18.31 -6.00 18.62
N VAL A 407 -17.40 -5.08 18.30
CA VAL A 407 -16.09 -5.44 17.72
C VAL A 407 -15.27 -6.30 18.69
N ARG A 408 -15.16 -5.93 19.98
CA ARG A 408 -14.43 -6.72 20.99
C ARG A 408 -15.02 -8.12 21.14
N ALA A 409 -16.34 -8.26 21.20
CA ALA A 409 -17.01 -9.55 21.30
C ALA A 409 -16.75 -10.45 20.08
N GLU A 410 -16.74 -9.87 18.87
CA GLU A 410 -16.43 -10.61 17.64
C GLU A 410 -14.95 -11.00 17.54
N VAL A 411 -14.05 -10.16 18.04
CA VAL A 411 -12.62 -10.47 18.18
C VAL A 411 -12.41 -11.61 19.18
N GLU A 412 -13.05 -11.56 20.33
CA GLU A 412 -12.97 -12.63 21.32
C GLU A 412 -13.55 -13.95 20.78
N ALA A 413 -14.73 -13.90 20.17
CA ALA A 413 -15.40 -15.08 19.61
C ALA A 413 -14.54 -15.77 18.54
N ARG A 414 -13.89 -15.00 17.64
CA ARG A 414 -13.06 -15.60 16.59
C ARG A 414 -11.78 -16.22 17.15
N VAL A 415 -11.16 -15.60 18.16
CA VAL A 415 -10.01 -16.19 18.86
C VAL A 415 -10.42 -17.46 19.59
N GLN A 416 -11.58 -17.50 20.24
CA GLN A 416 -12.10 -18.73 20.87
C GLN A 416 -12.35 -19.85 19.86
N GLN A 417 -12.87 -19.52 18.68
CA GLN A 417 -13.17 -20.51 17.65
C GLN A 417 -11.92 -21.06 16.97
N SER A 418 -10.91 -20.22 16.72
CA SER A 418 -9.73 -20.61 15.94
C SER A 418 -8.51 -19.76 16.31
N PRO A 419 -7.93 -19.95 17.51
CA PRO A 419 -6.81 -19.12 17.96
C PRO A 419 -5.59 -19.27 17.04
N ALA A 420 -5.36 -20.45 16.48
CA ALA A 420 -4.28 -20.71 15.52
C ALA A 420 -4.38 -19.92 14.20
N ARG A 421 -5.59 -19.53 13.80
CA ARG A 421 -5.85 -18.74 12.59
C ARG A 421 -5.71 -17.25 12.85
N TRP A 422 -6.30 -16.77 13.95
CA TRP A 422 -6.49 -15.35 14.17
C TRP A 422 -5.38 -14.71 14.99
N VAL A 423 -4.68 -15.47 15.84
CA VAL A 423 -3.57 -14.93 16.64
C VAL A 423 -2.28 -15.00 15.84
N LYS A 424 -1.68 -13.85 15.56
CA LYS A 424 -0.38 -13.76 14.91
C LYS A 424 0.69 -14.44 15.78
N HIS A 425 1.55 -15.24 15.15
CA HIS A 425 2.52 -16.09 15.83
C HIS A 425 1.92 -17.11 16.79
N ALA A 426 0.70 -17.60 16.52
CA ALA A 426 0.06 -18.63 17.34
C ALA A 426 0.93 -19.89 17.56
N GLU A 427 1.84 -20.19 16.63
CA GLU A 427 2.81 -21.29 16.77
C GLU A 427 3.73 -21.15 18.00
N ARG A 428 3.85 -19.93 18.56
CA ARG A 428 4.66 -19.62 19.75
C ARG A 428 3.89 -19.75 21.06
N GLY A 429 2.62 -20.20 21.01
CA GLY A 429 1.82 -20.51 22.19
C GLY A 429 0.51 -19.74 22.33
N ALA A 430 -0.32 -19.67 21.27
CA ALA A 430 -1.67 -19.11 21.41
C ALA A 430 -2.47 -19.84 22.51
N PRO A 431 -3.29 -19.12 23.30
CA PRO A 431 -4.04 -19.73 24.38
C PRO A 431 -5.05 -20.75 23.84
N ALA A 432 -5.12 -21.92 24.49
CA ALA A 432 -6.11 -22.95 24.18
C ALA A 432 -7.56 -22.46 24.40
N ARG A 433 -7.74 -21.50 25.30
CA ARG A 433 -8.98 -20.79 25.56
C ARG A 433 -8.62 -19.35 25.90
N PHE A 434 -9.34 -18.40 25.32
CA PHE A 434 -9.20 -16.97 25.61
C PHE A 434 -10.55 -16.38 25.97
N THR A 435 -10.65 -15.69 27.10
CA THR A 435 -11.78 -14.81 27.36
C THR A 435 -11.32 -13.56 28.09
N SER A 436 -11.94 -12.43 27.75
CA SER A 436 -11.61 -11.16 28.39
C SER A 436 -12.11 -11.04 29.83
N GLU A 437 -12.99 -11.94 30.26
CA GLU A 437 -13.57 -11.95 31.61
C GLU A 437 -12.75 -12.77 32.63
N ASP A 438 -11.85 -13.63 32.16
CA ASP A 438 -11.04 -14.53 33.01
C ASP A 438 -9.54 -14.33 32.78
N PRO A 439 -8.85 -13.60 33.68
CA PRO A 439 -7.40 -13.39 33.60
C PRO A 439 -6.55 -14.66 33.61
N SER A 440 -7.07 -15.80 34.10
CA SER A 440 -6.33 -17.07 34.05
C SER A 440 -6.13 -17.59 32.62
N THR A 441 -6.92 -17.08 31.67
CA THR A 441 -6.82 -17.42 30.24
C THR A 441 -5.81 -16.57 29.47
N TRP A 442 -5.21 -15.56 30.11
CA TRP A 442 -4.26 -14.64 29.49
C TRP A 442 -2.84 -15.20 29.56
N THR A 443 -2.59 -16.28 28.82
CA THR A 443 -1.32 -17.02 28.87
C THR A 443 -0.18 -16.35 28.11
N MET A 444 -0.41 -15.18 27.51
CA MET A 444 0.57 -14.43 26.74
C MET A 444 0.54 -12.95 27.14
N PRO A 445 1.67 -12.23 27.12
CA PRO A 445 1.71 -10.81 27.49
C PRO A 445 1.03 -9.90 26.46
N ILE A 446 1.24 -10.18 25.17
CA ILE A 446 0.67 -9.44 24.04
C ILE A 446 0.09 -10.44 23.05
N MET A 447 -1.09 -10.12 22.51
CA MET A 447 -1.76 -10.89 21.48
C MET A 447 -2.16 -9.98 20.32
N ILE A 448 -1.55 -10.23 19.16
CA ILE A 448 -1.93 -9.54 17.91
C ILE A 448 -2.91 -10.44 17.18
N ILE A 449 -4.08 -9.91 16.85
CA ILE A 449 -5.20 -10.62 16.26
C ILE A 449 -5.48 -10.04 14.88
N ASP A 450 -5.49 -10.88 13.85
CA ASP A 450 -5.75 -10.47 12.47
C ASP A 450 -7.22 -10.04 12.27
N GLY A 451 -7.41 -9.08 11.35
CA GLY A 451 -8.72 -8.51 11.05
C GLY A 451 -9.54 -9.41 10.11
N ALA A 452 -10.84 -9.51 10.39
CA ALA A 452 -11.83 -10.21 9.57
C ALA A 452 -12.76 -9.24 8.83
N ARG A 453 -13.07 -8.10 9.45
CA ARG A 453 -13.99 -7.10 8.90
C ARG A 453 -13.23 -5.87 8.49
N THR A 454 -13.69 -5.25 7.41
CA THR A 454 -13.15 -4.01 6.87
C THR A 454 -14.15 -2.88 7.04
N PHE A 455 -13.69 -1.75 7.53
CA PHE A 455 -14.46 -0.52 7.74
C PHE A 455 -13.94 0.59 6.85
N SER A 456 -14.86 1.26 6.14
CA SER A 456 -14.58 2.50 5.42
C SER A 456 -14.28 3.63 6.41
N LEU A 457 -13.09 4.25 6.32
CA LEU A 457 -12.72 5.39 7.15
C LEU A 457 -13.68 6.58 6.93
N PRO A 458 -13.98 7.01 5.68
CA PRO A 458 -14.92 8.10 5.43
C PRO A 458 -16.32 7.86 5.98
N ASP A 459 -16.83 6.63 5.85
CA ASP A 459 -18.24 6.35 6.15
C ASP A 459 -18.44 5.95 7.61
N ARG A 460 -17.54 5.13 8.16
CA ARG A 460 -17.65 4.61 9.54
C ARG A 460 -17.09 5.56 10.57
N PHE A 461 -16.03 6.30 10.22
CA PHE A 461 -15.30 7.16 11.15
C PHE A 461 -15.14 8.57 10.57
N PRO A 462 -16.23 9.28 10.19
CA PRO A 462 -16.15 10.54 9.45
C PRO A 462 -15.36 11.63 10.18
N ARG A 463 -15.41 11.66 11.53
CA ARG A 463 -14.62 12.59 12.35
C ARG A 463 -13.12 12.29 12.30
N ALA A 464 -12.73 11.03 12.44
CA ALA A 464 -11.33 10.62 12.27
C ALA A 464 -10.85 10.88 10.85
N TRP A 465 -11.67 10.57 9.85
CA TRP A 465 -11.37 10.81 8.44
C TRP A 465 -11.15 12.29 8.12
N GLY A 466 -11.98 13.18 8.69
CA GLY A 466 -11.79 14.62 8.55
C GLY A 466 -10.44 15.07 9.10
N ALA A 467 -10.08 14.63 10.31
CA ALA A 467 -8.79 14.93 10.93
C ALA A 467 -7.60 14.36 10.12
N ILE A 468 -7.72 13.12 9.63
CA ILE A 468 -6.73 12.50 8.74
C ILE A 468 -6.51 13.37 7.48
N CYS A 469 -7.59 13.82 6.84
CA CYS A 469 -7.50 14.69 5.68
C CYS A 469 -6.84 16.04 6.03
N GLU A 470 -7.19 16.65 7.15
CA GLU A 470 -6.61 17.91 7.60
C GLU A 470 -5.09 17.79 7.84
N LEU A 471 -4.62 16.69 8.42
CA LEU A 471 -3.19 16.44 8.65
C LEU A 471 -2.40 16.05 7.39
N LEU A 472 -3.04 15.34 6.47
CA LEU A 472 -2.40 14.84 5.24
C LEU A 472 -2.54 15.78 4.05
N GLY A 473 -3.28 16.88 4.20
CA GLY A 473 -3.46 17.88 3.14
C GLY A 473 -4.51 17.49 2.11
N GLY A 474 -5.55 16.78 2.54
CA GLY A 474 -6.75 16.47 1.77
C GLY A 474 -6.97 14.99 1.45
N PRO A 475 -8.24 14.57 1.22
CA PRO A 475 -8.59 13.16 0.97
C PRO A 475 -7.95 12.59 -0.29
N GLU A 476 -7.66 13.42 -1.29
CA GLU A 476 -7.03 13.03 -2.55
C GLU A 476 -5.60 12.50 -2.37
N ARG A 477 -4.90 12.94 -1.32
CA ARG A 477 -3.53 12.50 -0.99
C ARG A 477 -3.47 11.13 -0.34
N VAL A 478 -4.56 10.70 0.31
CA VAL A 478 -4.64 9.46 1.08
C VAL A 478 -4.99 8.26 0.18
N ALA A 479 -4.13 7.25 0.15
CA ALA A 479 -4.35 5.97 -0.54
C ALA A 479 -5.20 5.02 0.30
N SER A 480 -4.90 4.91 1.60
CA SER A 480 -5.67 4.08 2.54
C SER A 480 -7.05 4.68 2.82
N ARG A 481 -8.12 4.01 2.42
CA ARG A 481 -9.52 4.44 2.66
C ARG A 481 -10.26 3.55 3.66
N GLN A 482 -9.61 2.49 4.13
CA GLN A 482 -10.23 1.45 4.96
C GLN A 482 -9.26 0.98 6.05
N ILE A 483 -9.81 0.54 7.18
CA ILE A 483 -9.10 -0.18 8.25
C ILE A 483 -9.85 -1.48 8.56
N THR A 484 -9.20 -2.44 9.19
CA THR A 484 -9.88 -3.66 9.65
C THR A 484 -10.13 -3.64 11.15
N ASP A 485 -10.83 -4.65 11.65
CA ASP A 485 -10.98 -4.94 13.09
C ASP A 485 -9.82 -5.79 13.66
N TYR A 486 -8.63 -5.72 13.06
CA TYR A 486 -7.45 -6.31 13.68
C TYR A 486 -7.16 -5.63 15.03
N MET A 487 -6.59 -6.37 15.98
CA MET A 487 -6.35 -5.87 17.34
C MET A 487 -4.94 -6.21 17.82
N ASN A 488 -4.37 -5.32 18.62
CA ASN A 488 -3.14 -5.51 19.36
C ASN A 488 -3.46 -5.45 20.87
N LEU A 489 -3.82 -6.60 21.43
CA LEU A 489 -4.20 -6.75 22.83
C LEU A 489 -2.95 -6.81 23.70
N ASN A 490 -2.89 -5.94 24.71
CA ASN A 490 -1.94 -6.10 25.80
C ASN A 490 -2.68 -6.76 26.97
N LEU A 491 -2.41 -8.05 27.22
CA LEU A 491 -3.09 -8.89 28.21
C LEU A 491 -2.40 -8.84 29.59
N CYS A 492 -1.88 -7.67 29.93
CA CYS A 492 -1.09 -7.40 31.14
C CYS A 492 0.39 -7.80 31.09
N ALA A 493 1.05 -7.51 29.96
CA ALA A 493 2.51 -7.60 29.87
C ALA A 493 3.19 -6.82 31.00
N GLY A 494 4.08 -7.44 31.78
CA GLY A 494 4.78 -6.78 32.89
C GLY A 494 4.04 -6.80 34.23
N ARG A 495 3.07 -7.70 34.42
CA ARG A 495 2.40 -7.97 35.71
C ARG A 495 3.25 -8.80 36.70
N GLU A 496 4.43 -9.26 36.29
CA GLU A 496 5.36 -10.00 37.16
C GLU A 496 5.83 -9.15 38.36
N ASP A 497 6.18 -9.80 39.48
CA ASP A 497 6.69 -9.12 40.67
C ASP A 497 7.96 -8.32 40.33
N GLY A 498 7.93 -6.99 40.53
CA GLY A 498 9.05 -6.10 40.25
C GLY A 498 8.87 -5.12 39.08
N PHE A 499 7.63 -4.81 38.68
CA PHE A 499 7.30 -3.80 37.66
C PHE A 499 8.14 -2.52 37.82
N LYS A 500 8.93 -2.21 36.78
CA LYS A 500 9.63 -0.93 36.63
C LYS A 500 8.96 -0.13 35.52
N PRO A 501 8.68 1.17 35.74
CA PRO A 501 8.17 2.03 34.69
C PRO A 501 9.11 2.00 33.48
N PRO A 502 8.57 2.03 32.24
CA PRO A 502 9.38 2.09 31.05
C PRO A 502 10.24 3.36 31.07
N THR A 503 11.55 3.19 30.93
CA THR A 503 12.52 4.26 30.73
C THR A 503 12.86 4.40 29.25
N LEU A 504 13.50 5.50 28.86
CA LEU A 504 14.05 5.64 27.51
C LEU A 504 14.96 4.45 27.15
N ALA A 505 15.76 3.95 28.10
CA ALA A 505 16.73 2.88 27.87
C ALA A 505 16.13 1.46 27.80
N SER A 506 14.94 1.26 28.36
CA SER A 506 14.32 -0.07 28.47
C SER A 506 13.22 -0.34 27.44
N SER A 507 12.82 0.68 26.69
CA SER A 507 11.73 0.60 25.71
C SER A 507 12.25 0.29 24.31
N ALA A 508 11.53 -0.55 23.56
CA ALA A 508 11.85 -0.89 22.18
C ALA A 508 11.32 0.18 21.22
N TRP A 509 12.03 1.31 21.12
CA TRP A 509 11.64 2.43 20.27
C TRP A 509 11.72 2.07 18.79
N HIS A 510 10.68 2.46 18.04
CA HIS A 510 10.61 2.25 16.59
C HIS A 510 9.79 3.30 15.86
N VAL A 511 9.97 3.32 14.55
CA VAL A 511 9.02 3.84 13.56
C VAL A 511 8.52 2.64 12.75
N ASP A 512 7.33 2.73 12.17
CA ASP A 512 6.75 1.61 11.40
C ASP A 512 7.32 1.51 9.99
N ASP A 513 7.50 0.27 9.52
CA ASP A 513 8.07 -0.10 8.21
C ASP A 513 9.44 0.55 7.86
N PRO A 514 10.45 0.54 8.76
CA PRO A 514 11.78 1.04 8.42
C PRO A 514 12.47 0.09 7.43
N SER A 515 13.31 0.63 6.55
CA SER A 515 14.15 -0.13 5.64
C SER A 515 15.56 0.46 5.59
N SER A 516 16.53 -0.30 5.13
CA SER A 516 17.89 0.20 4.86
C SER A 516 17.94 1.25 3.74
N LEU A 517 16.84 1.45 3.01
CA LEU A 517 16.66 2.45 1.97
C LEU A 517 15.76 3.62 2.41
N SER A 518 15.37 3.67 3.69
CA SER A 518 14.49 4.71 4.21
C SER A 518 15.13 6.08 4.03
N ASP A 519 14.46 6.94 3.27
CA ASP A 519 14.88 8.28 2.89
C ASP A 519 13.66 9.19 2.91
N LEU A 520 13.84 10.44 3.35
CA LEU A 520 12.81 11.48 3.37
C LEU A 520 12.09 11.65 2.03
N ARG A 521 12.75 11.37 0.90
CA ARG A 521 12.16 11.46 -0.45
C ARG A 521 11.21 10.32 -0.81
N GLY A 522 11.23 9.22 -0.05
CA GLY A 522 10.51 7.98 -0.34
C GLY A 522 9.38 7.66 0.63
N ILE A 523 9.13 8.50 1.64
CA ILE A 523 8.16 8.20 2.70
C ILE A 523 6.73 8.27 2.16
N VAL A 524 6.11 7.10 1.96
CA VAL A 524 4.70 6.96 1.59
C VAL A 524 3.80 6.67 2.79
N ASN A 525 4.36 6.37 3.96
CA ASN A 525 3.61 6.23 5.20
C ASN A 525 3.07 7.61 5.57
N GLY A 526 1.75 7.74 5.66
CA GLY A 526 1.06 9.00 5.91
C GLY A 526 0.88 9.27 7.40
N LEU A 527 0.22 8.36 8.11
CA LEU A 527 -0.04 8.43 9.55
C LEU A 527 -0.06 7.02 10.12
N VAL A 528 0.42 6.86 11.36
CA VAL A 528 0.14 5.67 12.16
C VAL A 528 -1.06 5.99 13.05
N LEU A 529 -2.12 5.19 12.98
CA LEU A 529 -3.28 5.37 13.84
C LEU A 529 -3.10 4.56 15.11
N ILE A 530 -3.57 5.05 16.25
CA ILE A 530 -3.82 4.26 17.47
C ILE A 530 -5.30 4.41 17.79
N VAL A 531 -6.07 3.35 17.57
CA VAL A 531 -7.52 3.34 17.73
C VAL A 531 -7.88 2.62 19.01
N LEU A 532 -8.51 3.33 19.95
CA LEU A 532 -8.88 2.78 21.25
C LEU A 532 -10.27 2.14 21.19
N PHE A 533 -10.31 0.82 21.34
CA PHE A 533 -11.55 0.05 21.44
C PHE A 533 -11.96 -0.21 22.89
N ASP A 534 -11.17 0.20 23.88
CA ASP A 534 -11.54 0.27 25.29
C ASP A 534 -10.81 1.47 25.92
N ARG A 535 -11.26 1.88 27.10
CA ARG A 535 -10.60 2.93 27.88
C ARG A 535 -9.18 2.49 28.27
N VAL A 536 -8.21 3.37 28.01
CA VAL A 536 -6.81 3.18 28.41
C VAL A 536 -6.44 4.24 29.44
N ALA A 537 -6.41 3.84 30.70
CA ALA A 537 -5.94 4.68 31.81
C ALA A 537 -4.41 4.74 31.85
N ALA A 538 -3.85 5.67 32.64
CA ALA A 538 -2.42 5.71 32.90
C ALA A 538 -1.94 4.39 33.51
N GLY A 539 -0.82 3.85 33.01
CA GLY A 539 -0.29 2.55 33.38
C GLY A 539 -1.10 1.35 32.87
N ALA A 540 -2.04 1.56 31.95
CA ALA A 540 -2.85 0.49 31.35
C ALA A 540 -2.33 0.03 29.98
N GLY A 541 -1.09 0.37 29.62
CA GLY A 541 -0.42 -0.14 28.43
C GLY A 541 -0.62 0.71 27.18
N GLY A 542 -0.97 2.00 27.31
CA GLY A 542 -1.08 2.91 26.18
C GLY A 542 0.22 2.97 25.37
N THR A 543 0.14 3.17 24.06
CA THR A 543 1.36 3.31 23.25
C THR A 543 2.22 4.45 23.82
N LEU A 544 3.51 4.21 24.02
CA LEU A 544 4.45 5.25 24.43
C LEU A 544 4.89 6.02 23.19
N VAL A 545 4.94 7.34 23.28
CA VAL A 545 5.49 8.20 22.24
C VAL A 545 6.59 9.09 22.82
N LEU A 546 7.49 9.54 21.94
CA LEU A 546 8.52 10.53 22.24
C LEU A 546 8.19 11.84 21.52
N PRO A 547 7.44 12.77 22.16
CA PRO A 547 7.01 13.97 21.50
C PRO A 547 8.20 14.82 21.03
N GLY A 548 8.13 15.28 19.78
CA GLY A 548 9.19 16.04 19.13
C GLY A 548 10.27 15.20 18.45
N SER A 549 10.31 13.87 18.66
CA SER A 549 11.34 13.00 18.07
C SER A 549 11.31 12.94 16.54
N VAL A 550 10.25 13.45 15.91
CA VAL A 550 10.16 13.61 14.46
C VAL A 550 11.37 14.40 13.95
N ALA A 551 11.76 15.46 14.67
CA ALA A 551 12.92 16.27 14.29
C ALA A 551 14.22 15.47 14.36
N ASP A 552 14.44 14.73 15.44
CA ASP A 552 15.64 13.88 15.61
C ASP A 552 15.78 12.85 14.49
N VAL A 553 14.67 12.19 14.12
CA VAL A 553 14.65 11.21 13.02
C VAL A 553 14.92 11.89 11.68
N VAL A 554 14.35 13.08 11.45
CA VAL A 554 14.59 13.85 10.22
C VAL A 554 16.07 14.27 10.10
N HIS A 555 16.68 14.78 11.16
CA HIS A 555 18.10 15.13 11.19
C HIS A 555 18.97 13.91 10.90
N PHE A 556 18.68 12.78 11.55
CA PHE A 556 19.38 11.53 11.28
C PHE A 556 19.31 11.14 9.79
N LEU A 557 18.12 11.15 9.19
CA LEU A 557 17.94 10.77 7.78
C LEU A 557 18.65 11.70 6.80
N VAL A 558 19.00 12.93 7.20
CA VAL A 558 19.76 13.88 6.38
C VAL A 558 21.27 13.73 6.58
N GLU A 559 21.69 13.44 7.81
CA GLU A 559 23.09 13.53 8.24
C GLU A 559 23.78 12.16 8.37
N SER A 560 23.03 11.05 8.30
CA SER A 560 23.53 9.70 8.58
C SER A 560 24.66 9.25 7.64
N GLU A 561 25.69 8.64 8.22
CA GLU A 561 26.76 7.98 7.50
C GLU A 561 26.30 6.71 6.76
N PRO A 562 26.94 6.32 5.64
CA PRO A 562 26.64 5.07 4.95
C PRO A 562 26.73 3.85 5.87
N GLY A 563 25.70 3.00 5.87
CA GLY A 563 25.64 1.77 6.68
C GLY A 563 24.92 1.90 8.03
N ARG A 564 24.46 3.09 8.40
CA ARG A 564 23.54 3.30 9.55
C ARG A 564 22.13 3.55 9.04
N ASP A 565 21.14 2.87 9.61
CA ASP A 565 19.73 3.05 9.23
C ASP A 565 18.76 2.75 10.38
N LEU A 566 17.48 3.09 10.17
CA LEU A 566 16.43 2.96 11.18
C LEU A 566 15.99 1.51 11.46
N THR A 567 16.50 0.50 10.75
CA THR A 567 16.27 -0.92 11.06
C THR A 567 17.16 -1.42 12.20
N GLN A 568 18.23 -0.69 12.52
CA GLN A 568 19.18 -1.02 13.59
C GLN A 568 18.65 -0.55 14.97
N PRO A 569 18.52 -1.45 15.98
CA PRO A 569 18.07 -1.07 17.32
C PRO A 569 18.93 0.00 17.99
N GLU A 570 20.25 -0.03 17.79
CA GLU A 570 21.21 0.86 18.43
C GLU A 570 21.01 2.31 17.95
N VAL A 571 20.74 2.50 16.65
CA VAL A 571 20.41 3.80 16.06
C VAL A 571 19.14 4.37 16.69
N ARG A 572 18.08 3.56 16.79
CA ARG A 572 16.80 4.01 17.36
C ARG A 572 16.92 4.36 18.84
N GLN A 573 17.74 3.61 19.57
CA GLN A 573 18.02 3.85 20.97
C GLN A 573 18.81 5.15 21.20
N GLU A 574 19.78 5.45 20.33
CA GLU A 574 20.53 6.71 20.35
C GLU A 574 19.59 7.91 20.13
N LEU A 575 18.70 7.81 19.12
CA LEU A 575 17.74 8.88 18.84
C LEU A 575 16.74 9.06 19.98
N ALA A 576 16.23 7.97 20.55
CA ALA A 576 15.35 8.02 21.71
C ALA A 576 16.00 8.69 22.93
N ALA A 577 17.30 8.48 23.15
CA ALA A 577 18.03 9.08 24.27
C ALA A 577 18.12 10.62 24.21
N ARG A 578 17.82 11.24 23.05
CA ARG A 578 17.76 12.70 22.88
C ARG A 578 16.45 13.32 23.40
N SER A 579 15.42 12.49 23.57
CA SER A 579 14.12 12.93 24.05
C SER A 579 14.15 13.23 25.54
N SER A 580 13.45 14.29 25.96
CA SER A 580 13.35 14.71 27.36
C SER A 580 12.05 14.28 28.03
N GLN A 581 11.09 13.75 27.28
CA GLN A 581 9.83 13.25 27.82
C GLN A 581 9.38 11.94 27.14
N VAL A 582 8.68 11.12 27.92
CA VAL A 582 7.96 9.93 27.47
C VAL A 582 6.50 10.13 27.81
N VAL A 583 5.61 9.99 26.83
CA VAL A 583 4.16 10.12 27.04
C VAL A 583 3.47 8.80 26.72
N GLU A 584 2.66 8.30 27.66
CA GLU A 584 1.74 7.19 27.42
C GLU A 584 0.43 7.73 26.84
N LEU A 585 -0.02 7.19 25.71
CA LEU A 585 -1.27 7.57 25.09
C LEU A 585 -2.47 6.97 25.84
N THR A 586 -3.06 7.77 26.73
CA THR A 586 -4.28 7.43 27.50
C THR A 586 -5.52 8.09 26.91
N GLY A 587 -6.64 7.39 26.90
CA GLY A 587 -7.88 7.90 26.31
C GLY A 587 -9.11 7.05 26.65
N GLU A 588 -10.23 7.47 26.09
CA GLU A 588 -11.53 6.80 26.21
C GLU A 588 -11.81 5.96 24.95
N VAL A 589 -12.83 5.12 25.03
CA VAL A 589 -13.29 4.34 23.87
C VAL A 589 -13.68 5.26 22.70
N GLY A 590 -13.30 4.86 21.49
CA GLY A 590 -13.61 5.64 20.29
C GLY A 590 -12.59 6.73 19.97
N ASP A 591 -11.56 6.89 20.79
CA ASP A 591 -10.49 7.84 20.51
C ASP A 591 -9.51 7.30 19.45
N PHE A 592 -9.09 8.19 18.56
CA PHE A 592 -8.01 7.95 17.60
C PHE A 592 -6.83 8.83 17.98
N PHE A 593 -5.64 8.28 18.14
CA PHE A 593 -4.42 9.07 18.05
C PHE A 593 -3.86 8.96 16.64
N LEU A 594 -3.56 10.10 16.03
CA LEU A 594 -2.92 10.19 14.73
C LEU A 594 -1.46 10.55 14.97
N LEU A 595 -0.55 9.64 14.64
CA LEU A 595 0.88 9.80 14.84
C LEU A 595 1.56 10.10 13.50
N HIS A 596 2.55 10.98 13.53
CA HIS A 596 3.46 11.24 12.43
C HIS A 596 4.26 9.96 12.11
N PRO A 597 4.50 9.62 10.83
CA PRO A 597 5.15 8.36 10.43
C PRO A 597 6.61 8.24 10.91
N LEU A 598 7.24 9.36 11.25
CA LEU A 598 8.59 9.44 11.81
C LEU A 598 8.63 9.63 13.34
N LEU A 599 7.48 9.54 14.03
CA LEU A 599 7.45 9.64 15.49
C LEU A 599 7.94 8.32 16.11
N LEU A 600 8.94 8.41 16.98
CA LEU A 600 9.41 7.26 17.75
C LEU A 600 8.35 6.89 18.78
N HIS A 601 7.98 5.61 18.76
CA HIS A 601 6.99 5.07 19.67
C HIS A 601 7.36 3.65 20.10
N SER A 602 6.69 3.16 21.13
CA SER A 602 6.92 1.83 21.68
C SER A 602 5.67 1.28 22.37
N ALA A 603 5.62 -0.03 22.55
CA ALA A 603 4.61 -0.64 23.42
C ALA A 603 4.92 -0.32 24.89
N ALA A 604 3.91 0.09 25.66
CA ALA A 604 4.04 0.16 27.11
C ALA A 604 3.74 -1.21 27.75
N PRO A 605 4.38 -1.53 28.89
CA PRO A 605 3.87 -2.57 29.76
C PRO A 605 2.51 -2.17 30.35
N ASN A 606 1.75 -3.15 30.82
CA ASN A 606 0.40 -3.00 31.33
C ASN A 606 0.24 -3.73 32.68
N PRO A 607 0.69 -3.14 33.80
CA PRO A 607 0.48 -3.71 35.14
C PRO A 607 -0.96 -3.60 35.63
N SER A 608 -1.89 -2.96 34.89
CA SER A 608 -3.22 -2.59 35.39
C SER A 608 -4.15 -3.77 35.72
N GLY A 609 -3.84 -4.98 35.27
CA GLY A 609 -4.72 -6.14 35.41
C GLY A 609 -5.93 -6.12 34.46
N ARG A 610 -5.97 -5.19 33.49
CA ARG A 610 -7.01 -5.10 32.46
C ARG A 610 -6.42 -5.27 31.08
N ILE A 611 -7.17 -5.89 30.15
CA ILE A 611 -6.78 -5.95 28.75
C ILE A 611 -6.85 -4.56 28.12
N ARG A 612 -5.82 -4.19 27.35
CA ARG A 612 -5.87 -3.03 26.48
C ARG A 612 -6.32 -3.41 25.07
N TRP A 613 -7.50 -2.95 24.67
CA TRP A 613 -8.05 -3.15 23.32
C TRP A 613 -7.70 -1.99 22.41
N MET A 614 -6.78 -2.22 21.48
CA MET A 614 -6.24 -1.17 20.61
C MET A 614 -5.92 -1.75 19.22
N ALA A 615 -6.16 -0.97 18.16
CA ALA A 615 -5.67 -1.26 16.81
C ALA A 615 -4.69 -0.18 16.35
N ASN A 616 -3.60 -0.55 15.68
CA ASN A 616 -2.58 0.38 15.19
C ASN A 616 -2.34 0.37 13.67
N PRO A 617 -3.35 0.60 12.82
CA PRO A 617 -3.16 0.54 11.37
C PRO A 617 -2.35 1.73 10.84
N THR A 618 -1.50 1.47 9.85
CA THR A 618 -0.78 2.50 9.09
C THR A 618 -1.57 2.94 7.87
N LEU A 619 -1.69 4.25 7.68
CA LEU A 619 -2.25 4.84 6.47
C LEU A 619 -1.16 5.20 5.49
N TYR A 620 -1.40 4.96 4.21
CA TYR A 620 -0.46 5.25 3.13
C TYR A 620 -0.96 6.41 2.25
N LEU A 621 -0.01 7.17 1.72
CA LEU A 621 -0.21 8.23 0.75
C LEU A 621 -0.10 7.70 -0.67
N LYS A 622 -0.76 8.39 -1.61
CA LYS A 622 -0.63 8.10 -3.05
C LYS A 622 0.71 8.55 -3.64
N GLN A 623 1.37 9.50 -2.99
CA GLN A 623 2.68 10.04 -3.35
C GLN A 623 3.50 10.27 -2.08
N PRO A 624 4.85 10.19 -2.14
CA PRO A 624 5.68 10.45 -0.97
C PRO A 624 5.50 11.84 -0.37
N LEU A 625 5.81 11.97 0.93
CA LEU A 625 5.89 13.26 1.63
C LEU A 625 6.91 14.20 0.99
N ARG A 626 6.61 15.50 0.99
CA ARG A 626 7.51 16.53 0.45
C ARG A 626 8.30 17.18 1.59
N ALA A 627 9.48 16.64 1.86
CA ALA A 627 10.36 17.14 2.93
C ALA A 627 10.86 18.58 2.71
N ARG A 628 11.07 19.01 1.46
CA ARG A 628 11.44 20.40 1.10
C ARG A 628 10.53 20.92 -0.02
N PRO A 629 9.41 21.57 0.33
CA PRO A 629 8.46 22.02 -0.66
C PRO A 629 8.98 23.22 -1.49
N ALA A 630 8.56 23.30 -2.76
CA ALA A 630 8.89 24.42 -3.63
C ALA A 630 8.20 25.72 -3.15
N THR A 631 8.77 26.88 -3.47
CA THR A 631 8.20 28.20 -3.11
C THR A 631 6.74 28.31 -3.55
N GLY A 632 5.82 28.50 -2.60
CA GLY A 632 4.38 28.65 -2.85
C GLY A 632 3.54 27.38 -2.65
N TYR A 633 4.14 26.26 -2.26
CA TYR A 633 3.42 25.09 -1.78
C TYR A 633 3.07 25.24 -0.30
N GLU A 634 1.81 24.98 0.05
CA GLU A 634 1.37 24.90 1.43
C GLU A 634 1.59 23.47 1.94
N PRO A 635 2.54 23.24 2.89
CA PRO A 635 2.77 21.92 3.45
C PRO A 635 1.56 21.45 4.23
N SER A 636 1.22 20.15 4.11
CA SER A 636 0.31 19.56 5.09
C SER A 636 0.95 19.59 6.48
N PRO A 637 0.18 19.52 7.58
CA PRO A 637 0.74 19.43 8.92
C PRO A 637 1.81 18.33 9.10
N VAL A 638 1.64 17.17 8.44
CA VAL A 638 2.68 16.13 8.42
C VAL A 638 3.97 16.61 7.76
N GLU A 639 3.89 17.27 6.61
CA GLU A 639 5.07 17.80 5.92
C GLU A 639 5.69 18.99 6.65
N LEU A 640 4.86 19.80 7.31
CA LEU A 640 5.31 20.97 8.06
C LEU A 640 6.17 20.56 9.26
N ALA A 641 5.88 19.42 9.91
CA ALA A 641 6.72 18.87 10.98
C ALA A 641 8.13 18.53 10.46
N VAL A 642 8.21 17.89 9.29
CA VAL A 642 9.50 17.56 8.63
C VAL A 642 10.22 18.83 8.19
N TRP A 643 9.52 19.77 7.58
CA TRP A 643 10.14 21.00 7.08
C TRP A 643 10.70 21.85 8.23
N ARG A 644 9.96 22.04 9.33
CA ARG A 644 10.48 22.78 10.50
C ARG A 644 11.76 22.18 11.07
N ALA A 645 11.91 20.86 11.05
CA ALA A 645 13.14 20.20 11.46
C ALA A 645 14.31 20.47 10.49
N LEU A 646 14.04 20.72 9.22
CA LEU A 646 15.08 21.00 8.21
C LEU A 646 15.53 22.47 8.18
N GLU A 647 14.83 23.38 8.86
CA GLU A 647 15.22 24.80 8.92
C GLU A 647 16.30 25.04 9.98
N PRO A 648 17.32 25.88 9.69
CA PRO A 648 18.37 26.16 10.65
C PRO A 648 17.81 26.91 11.86
N PRO A 649 18.22 26.55 13.10
CA PRO A 649 17.75 27.23 14.31
C PRO A 649 18.26 28.67 14.32
N GLY A 650 17.40 29.63 13.92
CA GLY A 650 17.73 31.06 13.89
C GLY A 650 17.04 31.91 12.83
N GLY A 651 16.25 31.33 11.92
CA GLY A 651 15.45 32.10 10.96
C GLY A 651 14.26 32.80 11.63
N ALA A 652 14.37 34.10 11.85
CA ALA A 652 13.34 34.92 12.50
C ALA A 652 11.94 34.74 11.88
N LEU A 653 10.99 34.26 12.68
CA LEU A 653 9.57 34.49 12.44
C LEU A 653 9.37 36.02 12.35
N SER A 654 8.86 36.47 11.22
CA SER A 654 8.59 37.88 10.98
C SER A 654 7.64 38.44 12.05
N ARG A 655 7.82 39.72 12.37
CA ARG A 655 7.19 40.54 13.43
C ARG A 655 5.64 40.58 13.52
N ALA A 656 4.89 39.67 12.90
CA ALA A 656 3.42 39.67 12.93
C ALA A 656 2.80 38.92 14.12
N ASP A 657 3.52 37.97 14.75
CA ASP A 657 2.92 37.10 15.79
C ASP A 657 3.23 37.49 17.25
N GLN A 658 3.91 38.62 17.48
CA GLN A 658 4.40 38.99 18.82
C GLN A 658 3.42 39.77 19.71
N VAL A 659 2.15 40.00 19.32
CA VAL A 659 1.26 40.85 20.16
C VAL A 659 0.26 40.11 21.06
N HIS A 660 0.13 38.78 21.04
CA HIS A 660 -0.90 38.08 21.85
C HIS A 660 -0.42 36.92 22.74
N SER A 661 0.72 37.05 23.43
CA SER A 661 1.09 36.09 24.49
C SER A 661 1.80 36.73 25.69
N ASN A 662 1.15 37.71 26.33
CA ASN A 662 1.42 38.01 27.75
C ASN A 662 0.31 37.40 28.60
N GLY A 663 0.49 36.12 28.96
CA GLY A 663 -0.38 35.38 29.87
C GLY A 663 0.42 34.25 30.51
N ARG A 664 1.08 34.55 31.64
CA ARG A 664 1.86 33.61 32.45
C ARG A 664 1.01 32.38 32.82
N SER A 665 1.55 31.18 32.60
CA SER A 665 1.31 30.02 33.46
C SER A 665 2.59 29.20 33.56
N GLN A 666 3.05 28.99 34.79
CA GLN A 666 4.22 28.19 35.13
C GLN A 666 3.89 26.69 35.00
N PRO A 667 4.85 25.80 34.65
CA PRO A 667 4.62 24.37 34.70
C PRO A 667 4.69 23.86 36.15
N LEU A 668 3.62 23.22 36.60
CA LEU A 668 3.60 22.42 37.83
C LEU A 668 4.34 21.10 37.57
N SER A 669 5.50 20.94 38.20
CA SER A 669 6.17 19.65 38.37
C SER A 669 5.41 18.82 39.41
N PHE A 670 4.97 17.61 39.07
CA PHE A 670 4.57 16.63 40.06
C PHE A 670 5.15 15.26 39.71
N ILE A 671 6.23 14.92 40.43
CA ILE A 671 6.60 13.57 40.80
C ILE A 671 6.35 13.54 42.32
N GLU A 672 5.45 12.68 42.79
CA GLU A 672 5.75 11.84 43.97
C GLU A 672 4.72 10.72 44.13
N ALA A 673 5.27 9.55 44.39
CA ALA A 673 4.63 8.27 44.45
C ALA A 673 4.10 7.95 45.85
N ALA A 674 3.11 7.07 45.84
CA ALA A 674 2.60 6.22 46.91
C ALA A 674 3.49 6.07 48.16
N ALA A 675 2.95 6.49 49.32
CA ALA A 675 3.35 5.98 50.61
C ALA A 675 2.27 5.01 51.14
N VAL A 676 2.76 3.81 51.43
CA VAL A 676 2.07 2.62 51.92
C VAL A 676 1.40 2.85 53.28
N THR A 677 0.13 2.51 53.38
CA THR A 677 -0.56 2.27 54.65
C THR A 677 -0.10 0.95 55.27
N ARG A 678 0.49 1.00 56.47
CA ARG A 678 0.42 -0.08 57.47
C ARG A 678 0.24 0.49 58.88
N SER A 679 -0.90 0.11 59.45
CA SER A 679 -1.09 -0.32 60.85
C SER A 679 -1.14 0.71 62.00
N SER A 680 -2.23 0.55 62.77
CA SER A 680 -2.39 0.69 64.23
C SER A 680 -2.42 2.09 64.87
N CYS A 681 -3.60 2.68 65.02
CA CYS A 681 -4.48 2.60 66.21
C CYS A 681 -5.84 3.22 65.88
#